data_AF-A0A1S7LGV3-F1
#
_entry.id   AF-A0A1S7LGV3-F1
#
_cell.length_a   1.000
_cell.length_b   1.000
_cell.length_c   1.000
_cell.angle_alpha   90.00
_cell.angle_beta   90.00
_cell.angle_gamma   90.00
#
_symmetry.space_group_name_H-M   'P 1'
#
loop_
_entity.id
_entity.type
_entity.pdbx_description
1 polymer ?
#
loop_
_entity_poly.entity_id
_entity_poly.type
_entity_poly.pdbx_seq_one_letter_code
_entity_poly.pdbx_strand_id
1 'polypeptide(L)'
;MARQSADSSSPQGRAEQISTLFAEFAEDILPASAASIGQRMAQQLAAIDPCPLTKGKAENWAAGMIYALAQANQLFQSEALLRLNASDLCEVMAVSKATVSSKAREVRQLLKMDEEPKAWQLPELESMMQAANSLLERSGVGESFPETLLEVLEEQGFDSEDLKELDEDPLFASDVDGVSLEDIVHDAALDLEEAQESETFDAALDPNYLHALEVEPQQVLGIILKALSACGDEEGDEATEEGVAEGCNGYLTLLFTAMQMLRYLTDKGHDEAKELVEWFREEVSHRIAQGRLHSQSAIAVFQILEDSGHGVNEQMLESFQEQTVAEDNFSEGDLSGMVGQLADDLNSQLNDGIDDPYAVMDLLNQSAVAIPKEARPLLIDALIDASEAPLCNALLLLVLDSDSSVRYTILNGLTRRMKLISPISLRRLIMIRNWLPKSERNLLDKLIKTVRKQGTACAPLDQTSDPITHLSSPMDGEGAMAFTFLRQQTPQEAYLAGFYVKQDSGIGDSLYFETDSRQTIEQRFGEIGERLGSVKTDSSFTRMVAGHFLDLSLKGDNPPPYGLLEILEKLQLDAWQPAPIDLQNEIYCLCHVEGDEEASLAREAEAVRQSGEWLEQVPQSEHWYLDDAEVIDTISSSRLQNTDKQAAMVLERFFEPQRLMWAERFAWNALWFQHHKNQTERKQQLAFKLASIARALYGDQPMVEIPAMRNLASLTWEMACEYA
;
A
#
# COMPACT_ATOMS: atom_id res chain seq x y z
N MET A 1 0.62 -21.57 61.92
CA MET A 1 1.03 -22.57 60.90
C MET A 1 2.43 -22.19 60.45
N ALA A 2 3.39 -23.08 60.67
CA ALA A 2 4.81 -22.82 60.46
C ALA A 2 5.15 -22.80 58.96
N ARG A 3 5.76 -21.72 58.47
CA ARG A 3 6.53 -21.72 57.21
C ARG A 3 7.77 -22.59 57.47
N GLN A 4 7.80 -23.79 56.92
CA GLN A 4 9.02 -24.60 56.86
C GLN A 4 10.03 -23.88 55.97
N SER A 5 11.21 -23.60 56.49
CA SER A 5 12.36 -23.16 55.71
C SER A 5 12.72 -24.26 54.70
N ALA A 6 12.59 -23.97 53.40
CA ALA A 6 13.00 -24.87 52.34
C ALA A 6 14.47 -25.27 52.51
N ASP A 7 14.76 -26.56 52.39
CA ASP A 7 16.13 -27.09 52.41
C ASP A 7 16.84 -26.62 51.14
N SER A 8 17.80 -25.69 51.28
CA SER A 8 18.54 -25.08 50.17
C SER A 8 19.39 -26.07 49.36
N SER A 9 19.45 -27.33 49.79
CA SER A 9 20.09 -28.44 49.08
C SER A 9 19.15 -29.21 48.13
N SER A 10 17.84 -28.95 48.17
CA SER A 10 16.86 -29.53 47.25
C SER A 10 16.78 -28.77 45.91
N PRO A 11 16.48 -29.43 44.77
CA PRO A 11 16.29 -28.77 43.47
C PRO A 11 15.32 -27.57 43.52
N GLN A 12 14.23 -27.70 44.30
CA GLN A 12 13.23 -26.65 44.48
C GLN A 12 13.75 -25.50 45.36
N GLY A 13 14.42 -25.80 46.48
CA GLY A 13 15.05 -24.75 47.30
C GLY A 13 16.16 -24.00 46.56
N ARG A 14 16.84 -24.69 45.63
CA ARG A 14 17.85 -24.09 44.76
C ARG A 14 17.23 -23.20 43.68
N ALA A 15 16.10 -23.60 43.11
CA ALA A 15 15.35 -22.80 42.14
C ALA A 15 14.82 -21.51 42.78
N GLU A 16 14.26 -21.60 43.99
CA GLU A 16 13.74 -20.45 44.73
C GLU A 16 14.86 -19.43 45.01
N GLN A 17 16.01 -19.90 45.49
CA GLN A 17 17.18 -19.05 45.70
C GLN A 17 17.65 -18.35 44.40
N ILE A 18 17.66 -19.06 43.27
CA ILE A 18 18.07 -18.50 41.97
C ILE A 18 17.04 -17.50 41.45
N SER A 19 15.74 -17.76 41.63
CA SER A 19 14.68 -16.82 41.24
C SER A 19 14.71 -15.53 42.06
N THR A 20 15.04 -15.59 43.36
CA THR A 20 15.23 -14.39 44.18
C THR A 20 16.41 -13.56 43.69
N LEU A 21 17.56 -14.20 43.42
CA LEU A 21 18.73 -13.51 42.86
C LEU A 21 18.47 -12.96 41.45
N PHE A 22 17.67 -13.66 40.65
CA PHE A 22 17.24 -13.16 39.33
C PHE A 22 16.44 -11.88 39.48
N ALA A 23 15.45 -11.84 40.38
CA ALA A 23 14.64 -10.66 40.61
C ALA A 23 15.48 -9.48 41.15
N GLU A 24 16.37 -9.74 42.12
CA GLU A 24 17.30 -8.73 42.67
C GLU A 24 18.23 -8.15 41.59
N PHE A 25 18.71 -8.97 40.65
CA PHE A 25 19.56 -8.48 39.55
C PHE A 25 18.78 -7.81 38.42
N ALA A 26 17.48 -8.09 38.28
CA ALA A 26 16.65 -7.59 37.20
C ALA A 26 15.91 -6.29 37.57
N GLU A 27 15.79 -5.95 38.85
CA GLU A 27 15.01 -4.82 39.40
C GLU A 27 15.26 -3.48 38.66
N ASP A 28 16.51 -3.19 38.33
CA ASP A 28 16.92 -1.94 37.66
C ASP A 28 17.23 -2.13 36.15
N ILE A 29 17.00 -3.33 35.60
CA ILE A 29 17.49 -3.71 34.25
C ILE A 29 16.37 -4.17 33.32
N LEU A 30 15.35 -4.86 33.86
CA LEU A 30 14.25 -5.44 33.08
C LEU A 30 12.90 -5.04 33.70
N PRO A 31 11.81 -5.04 32.91
CA PRO A 31 10.47 -4.77 33.44
C PRO A 31 10.07 -5.76 34.54
N ALA A 32 9.16 -5.34 35.41
CA ALA A 32 8.67 -6.16 36.53
C ALA A 32 8.10 -7.52 36.09
N SER A 33 7.55 -7.61 34.86
CA SER A 33 7.06 -8.84 34.24
C SER A 33 8.15 -9.92 34.09
N ALA A 34 9.43 -9.53 33.98
CA ALA A 34 10.57 -10.45 33.87
C ALA A 34 10.77 -11.34 35.11
N ALA A 35 10.34 -10.91 36.29
CA ALA A 35 10.44 -11.71 37.52
C ALA A 35 9.64 -13.02 37.42
N SER A 36 8.46 -12.97 36.77
CA SER A 36 7.62 -14.15 36.53
C SER A 36 8.27 -15.13 35.54
N ILE A 37 8.95 -14.60 34.52
CA ILE A 37 9.71 -15.40 33.54
C ILE A 37 10.93 -16.04 34.21
N GLY A 38 11.69 -15.28 35.00
CA GLY A 38 12.83 -15.81 35.77
C GLY A 38 12.42 -16.93 36.73
N GLN A 39 11.27 -16.79 37.39
CA GLN A 39 10.72 -17.85 38.25
C GLN A 39 10.39 -19.11 37.45
N ARG A 40 9.73 -18.97 36.28
CA ARG A 40 9.42 -20.09 35.39
C ARG A 40 10.67 -20.77 34.84
N MET A 41 11.68 -20.01 34.42
CA MET A 41 12.98 -20.53 33.98
C MET A 41 13.64 -21.38 35.08
N ALA A 42 13.68 -20.88 36.32
CA ALA A 42 14.27 -21.60 37.44
C ALA A 42 13.49 -22.90 37.76
N GLN A 43 12.16 -22.86 37.69
CA GLN A 43 11.31 -24.04 37.91
C GLN A 43 11.49 -25.10 36.82
N GLN A 44 11.52 -24.70 35.55
CA GLN A 44 11.74 -25.62 34.42
C GLN A 44 13.14 -26.24 34.48
N LEU A 45 14.18 -25.47 34.80
CA LEU A 45 15.52 -26.00 35.01
C LEU A 45 15.58 -26.95 36.21
N ALA A 46 14.81 -26.72 37.26
CA ALA A 46 14.76 -27.60 38.43
C ALA A 46 14.08 -28.97 38.14
N ALA A 47 13.22 -29.02 37.13
CA ALA A 47 12.48 -30.22 36.73
C ALA A 47 13.30 -31.18 35.81
N ILE A 48 14.45 -30.75 35.31
CA ILE A 48 15.35 -31.57 34.48
C ILE A 48 16.10 -32.58 35.37
N ASP A 49 16.18 -33.85 34.96
CA ASP A 49 16.93 -34.89 35.69
C ASP A 49 18.19 -35.33 34.92
N PRO A 50 19.42 -35.24 35.51
CA PRO A 50 19.72 -34.68 36.84
C PRO A 50 19.69 -33.15 36.87
N CYS A 51 19.16 -32.59 37.96
CA CYS A 51 18.93 -31.15 38.12
C CYS A 51 20.21 -30.32 37.91
N PRO A 52 20.29 -29.49 36.85
CA PRO A 52 21.47 -28.70 36.52
C PRO A 52 21.77 -27.61 37.56
N LEU A 53 20.74 -27.06 38.22
CA LEU A 53 20.87 -25.99 39.22
C LEU A 53 21.65 -26.41 40.47
N THR A 54 21.79 -27.71 40.70
CA THR A 54 22.57 -28.27 41.82
C THR A 54 24.09 -28.13 41.64
N LYS A 55 24.55 -27.76 40.43
CA LYS A 55 25.97 -27.58 40.11
C LYS A 55 26.28 -26.11 39.78
N GLY A 56 27.24 -25.53 40.49
CA GLY A 56 27.68 -24.14 40.30
C GLY A 56 27.03 -23.15 41.27
N LYS A 57 27.50 -21.90 41.23
CA LYS A 57 27.01 -20.79 42.06
C LYS A 57 25.62 -20.32 41.60
N ALA A 58 24.76 -19.89 42.53
CA ALA A 58 23.39 -19.47 42.20
C ALA A 58 23.40 -18.16 41.42
N GLU A 59 24.33 -17.29 41.78
CA GLU A 59 24.61 -16.00 41.16
C GLU A 59 24.96 -16.17 39.67
N ASN A 60 25.73 -17.21 39.33
CA ASN A 60 26.06 -17.49 37.93
C ASN A 60 24.83 -17.96 37.14
N TRP A 61 23.94 -18.75 37.77
CA TRP A 61 22.71 -19.22 37.14
C TRP A 61 21.73 -18.08 36.92
N ALA A 62 21.50 -17.24 37.93
CA ALA A 62 20.68 -16.03 37.82
C ALA A 62 21.22 -15.10 36.71
N ALA A 63 22.54 -14.84 36.71
CA ALA A 63 23.16 -14.00 35.69
C ALA A 63 23.07 -14.60 34.27
N GLY A 64 23.25 -15.91 34.15
CA GLY A 64 23.10 -16.62 32.87
C GLY A 64 21.65 -16.58 32.35
N MET A 65 20.67 -16.64 33.25
CA MET A 65 19.25 -16.54 32.90
C MET A 65 18.88 -15.14 32.41
N ILE A 66 19.31 -14.08 33.10
CA ILE A 66 19.10 -12.69 32.68
C ILE A 66 19.72 -12.44 31.31
N TYR A 67 20.97 -12.88 31.13
CA TYR A 67 21.68 -12.70 29.87
C TYR A 67 21.05 -13.50 28.72
N ALA A 68 20.50 -14.69 28.99
CA ALA A 68 19.75 -15.47 28.00
C ALA A 68 18.44 -14.78 27.60
N LEU A 69 17.72 -14.21 28.57
CA LEU A 69 16.48 -13.49 28.34
C LEU A 69 16.72 -12.18 27.56
N ALA A 70 17.78 -11.45 27.89
CA ALA A 70 18.20 -10.26 27.15
C ALA A 70 18.59 -10.58 25.69
N GLN A 71 19.17 -11.76 25.42
CA GLN A 71 19.45 -12.22 24.05
C GLN A 71 18.18 -12.58 23.29
N ALA A 72 17.23 -13.25 23.95
CA ALA A 72 15.96 -13.63 23.35
C ALA A 72 15.12 -12.40 22.95
N ASN A 73 15.29 -11.29 23.67
CA ASN A 73 14.63 -10.01 23.43
C ASN A 73 15.53 -8.98 22.72
N GLN A 74 16.63 -9.41 22.08
CA GLN A 74 17.53 -8.60 21.25
C GLN A 74 18.11 -7.32 21.89
N LEU A 75 18.14 -7.22 23.23
CA LEU A 75 18.52 -6.01 23.96
C LEU A 75 19.97 -5.55 23.73
N PHE A 76 20.84 -6.43 23.23
CA PHE A 76 22.25 -6.10 22.91
C PHE A 76 22.47 -5.55 21.50
N GLN A 77 21.43 -5.56 20.65
CA GLN A 77 21.49 -5.16 19.25
C GLN A 77 20.70 -3.87 18.98
N SER A 78 19.98 -3.34 19.97
CA SER A 78 19.27 -2.07 19.89
C SER A 78 20.25 -0.91 20.08
N GLU A 79 20.29 0.01 19.12
CA GLU A 79 21.02 1.29 19.26
C GLU A 79 20.22 2.32 20.08
N ALA A 80 18.93 2.04 20.32
CA ALA A 80 17.98 3.04 20.79
C ALA A 80 17.72 3.11 22.29
N LEU A 81 17.61 1.97 22.97
CA LEU A 81 17.13 1.99 24.35
C LEU A 81 18.19 1.82 25.41
N LEU A 82 19.37 1.29 25.08
CA LEU A 82 20.21 0.76 26.13
C LEU A 82 21.69 0.92 25.81
N ARG A 83 22.34 1.80 26.59
CA ARG A 83 23.74 1.62 26.95
C ARG A 83 23.99 0.35 27.79
N LEU A 84 23.08 -0.62 27.89
CA LEU A 84 23.36 -1.95 28.48
C LEU A 84 24.25 -2.76 27.55
N ASN A 85 25.53 -2.40 27.54
CA ASN A 85 26.53 -3.25 26.90
C ASN A 85 26.71 -4.52 27.77
N ALA A 86 27.05 -5.64 27.15
CA ALA A 86 27.25 -6.91 27.86
C ALA A 86 28.31 -6.88 28.98
N SER A 87 29.15 -5.83 29.06
CA SER A 87 30.10 -5.59 30.15
C SER A 87 29.41 -5.05 31.40
N ASP A 88 28.47 -4.13 31.25
CA ASP A 88 27.79 -3.46 32.37
C ASP A 88 26.91 -4.43 33.16
N LEU A 89 26.17 -5.30 32.45
CA LEU A 89 25.43 -6.43 33.05
C LEU A 89 26.35 -7.37 33.85
N CYS A 90 27.55 -7.64 33.33
CA CYS A 90 28.53 -8.49 34.01
C CYS A 90 29.12 -7.81 35.26
N GLU A 91 29.24 -6.47 35.25
CA GLU A 91 29.70 -5.69 36.40
C GLU A 91 28.65 -5.62 37.51
N VAL A 92 27.38 -5.34 37.18
CA VAL A 92 26.26 -5.32 38.15
C VAL A 92 26.10 -6.67 38.85
N MET A 93 26.20 -7.78 38.10
CA MET A 93 26.05 -9.13 38.66
C MET A 93 27.34 -9.66 39.31
N ALA A 94 28.46 -8.94 39.20
CA ALA A 94 29.79 -9.34 39.65
C ALA A 94 30.26 -10.71 39.12
N VAL A 95 29.89 -11.07 37.88
CA VAL A 95 30.25 -12.33 37.21
C VAL A 95 31.01 -12.04 35.91
N SER A 96 32.08 -12.79 35.62
CA SER A 96 32.84 -12.55 34.40
C SER A 96 32.04 -12.86 33.12
N LYS A 97 32.26 -12.06 32.07
CA LYS A 97 31.61 -12.20 30.75
C LYS A 97 31.69 -13.62 30.17
N ALA A 98 32.84 -14.28 30.32
CA ALA A 98 33.03 -15.66 29.87
C ALA A 98 32.13 -16.65 30.64
N THR A 99 31.92 -16.41 31.93
CA THR A 99 31.08 -17.26 32.80
C THR A 99 29.60 -17.04 32.51
N VAL A 100 29.15 -15.78 32.38
CA VAL A 100 27.76 -15.43 32.06
C VAL A 100 27.38 -15.93 30.67
N SER A 101 28.22 -15.69 29.65
CA SER A 101 27.94 -16.13 28.27
C SER A 101 27.87 -17.66 28.16
N SER A 102 28.78 -18.38 28.83
CA SER A 102 28.74 -19.85 28.87
C SER A 102 27.48 -20.36 29.56
N LYS A 103 27.03 -19.70 30.64
CA LYS A 103 25.86 -20.11 31.40
C LYS A 103 24.55 -19.77 30.68
N ALA A 104 24.49 -18.64 29.99
CA ALA A 104 23.36 -18.26 29.14
C ALA A 104 23.16 -19.22 27.97
N ARG A 105 24.25 -19.69 27.35
CA ARG A 105 24.19 -20.74 26.32
C ARG A 105 23.63 -22.04 26.88
N GLU A 106 24.06 -22.43 28.08
CA GLU A 106 23.56 -23.63 28.76
C GLU A 106 22.07 -23.50 29.09
N VAL A 107 21.61 -22.34 29.57
CA VAL A 107 20.19 -22.05 29.83
C VAL A 107 19.35 -22.15 28.55
N ARG A 108 19.75 -21.50 27.45
CA ARG A 108 19.03 -21.54 26.17
C ARG A 108 18.89 -22.95 25.61
N GLN A 109 19.95 -23.75 25.73
CA GLN A 109 19.93 -25.15 25.29
C GLN A 109 19.03 -26.04 26.14
N LEU A 110 19.06 -25.87 27.47
CA LEU A 110 18.26 -26.68 28.38
C LEU A 110 16.76 -26.33 28.34
N LEU A 111 16.45 -25.06 28.11
CA LEU A 111 15.08 -24.56 28.00
C LEU A 111 14.55 -24.51 26.56
N LYS A 112 15.36 -24.91 25.56
CA LYS A 112 15.00 -24.90 24.14
C LYS A 112 14.44 -23.57 23.66
N MET A 113 15.04 -22.47 24.12
CA MET A 113 14.50 -21.13 23.89
C MET A 113 14.39 -20.76 22.40
N ASP A 114 15.22 -21.37 21.55
CA ASP A 114 15.19 -21.16 20.09
C ASP A 114 14.04 -21.93 19.38
N GLU A 115 13.43 -22.94 20.02
CA GLU A 115 12.30 -23.71 19.47
C GLU A 115 10.94 -23.05 19.79
N GLU A 116 10.85 -22.31 20.90
CA GLU A 116 9.63 -21.60 21.34
C GLU A 116 9.94 -20.13 21.69
N PRO A 117 10.33 -19.27 20.73
CA PRO A 117 10.78 -17.91 21.00
C PRO A 117 9.71 -17.04 21.68
N LYS A 118 8.44 -17.18 21.29
CA LYS A 118 7.30 -16.45 21.89
C LYS A 118 7.13 -16.72 23.39
N ALA A 119 7.56 -17.89 23.88
CA ALA A 119 7.45 -18.21 25.30
C ALA A 119 8.41 -17.38 26.17
N TRP A 120 9.40 -16.70 25.59
CA TRP A 120 10.47 -15.98 26.30
C TRP A 120 10.53 -14.49 25.96
N GLN A 121 9.53 -13.99 25.22
CA GLN A 121 9.41 -12.57 24.90
C GLN A 121 8.87 -11.78 26.10
N LEU A 122 9.32 -10.54 26.20
CA LEU A 122 8.83 -9.50 27.10
C LEU A 122 8.14 -8.45 26.21
N PRO A 123 6.82 -8.56 26.00
CA PRO A 123 6.09 -7.70 25.06
C PRO A 123 6.26 -6.22 25.38
N GLU A 124 6.39 -5.87 26.66
CA GLU A 124 6.60 -4.49 27.09
C GLU A 124 7.94 -3.92 26.58
N LEU A 125 8.98 -4.76 26.47
CA LEU A 125 10.27 -4.31 25.91
C LEU A 125 10.19 -4.08 24.41
N GLU A 126 9.34 -4.81 23.70
CA GLU A 126 9.14 -4.65 22.25
C GLU A 126 8.42 -3.33 21.96
N SER A 127 7.32 -3.06 22.67
CA SER A 127 6.59 -1.78 22.58
C SER A 127 7.47 -0.59 23.00
N MET A 128 8.26 -0.73 24.08
CA MET A 128 9.18 0.31 24.51
C MET A 128 10.31 0.53 23.50
N MET A 129 10.89 -0.54 22.93
CA MET A 129 11.93 -0.44 21.88
C MET A 129 11.42 0.24 20.63
N GLN A 130 10.18 -0.04 20.23
CA GLN A 130 9.53 0.63 19.11
C GLN A 130 9.31 2.12 19.40
N ALA A 131 8.80 2.47 20.58
CA ALA A 131 8.60 3.85 21.01
C ALA A 131 9.92 4.65 21.06
N ALA A 132 10.99 4.04 21.56
CA ALA A 132 12.29 4.70 21.66
C ALA A 132 13.04 4.80 20.33
N ASN A 133 12.95 3.80 19.45
CA ASN A 133 13.46 3.91 18.07
C ASN A 133 12.75 5.06 17.34
N SER A 134 11.43 5.15 17.48
CA SER A 134 10.61 6.23 16.92
C SER A 134 11.03 7.61 17.47
N LEU A 135 11.29 7.74 18.77
CA LEU A 135 11.80 8.98 19.37
C LEU A 135 13.22 9.36 18.91
N LEU A 136 14.08 8.39 18.61
CA LEU A 136 15.43 8.64 18.09
C LEU A 136 15.43 9.06 16.63
N GLU A 137 14.51 8.52 15.84
CA GLU A 137 14.29 8.95 14.47
C GLU A 137 13.73 10.38 14.40
N ARG A 138 12.91 10.78 15.39
CA ARG A 138 12.33 12.15 15.50
C ARG A 138 13.31 13.23 15.98
N SER A 139 14.33 12.91 16.77
CA SER A 139 15.11 13.94 17.52
C SER A 139 16.34 14.51 16.81
N GLY A 140 16.86 13.91 15.74
CA GLY A 140 17.82 14.52 14.80
C GLY A 140 19.11 15.18 15.35
N VAL A 141 19.44 15.07 16.65
CA VAL A 141 20.55 15.79 17.29
C VAL A 141 21.36 14.88 18.21
N GLY A 142 22.64 14.73 17.88
CA GLY A 142 23.64 14.23 18.83
C GLY A 142 24.06 15.34 19.79
N GLU A 143 23.56 15.31 21.03
CA GLU A 143 24.28 15.64 22.27
C GLU A 143 23.30 15.56 23.48
N SER A 144 23.66 14.74 24.49
CA SER A 144 22.97 14.49 25.77
C SER A 144 21.82 13.48 25.77
N PHE A 145 22.15 12.18 25.83
CA PHE A 145 21.22 11.08 26.13
C PHE A 145 20.84 11.06 27.63
N PRO A 146 19.58 10.80 28.02
CA PRO A 146 19.23 10.40 29.39
C PRO A 146 19.92 9.07 29.75
N GLU A 147 20.37 8.91 31.00
CA GLU A 147 21.20 7.75 31.37
C GLU A 147 20.36 6.49 31.66
N THR A 148 19.06 6.61 31.94
CA THR A 148 18.20 5.44 32.23
C THR A 148 16.72 5.61 31.84
N LEU A 149 16.03 4.46 31.65
CA LEU A 149 14.61 4.30 31.30
C LEU A 149 13.66 4.98 32.31
N LEU A 150 14.07 5.05 33.59
CA LEU A 150 13.31 5.65 34.69
C LEU A 150 13.17 7.18 34.55
N GLU A 151 14.19 7.86 34.01
CA GLU A 151 14.16 9.32 33.82
C GLU A 151 13.14 9.72 32.73
N VAL A 152 12.99 8.88 31.69
CA VAL A 152 12.03 9.10 30.61
C VAL A 152 10.58 8.93 31.10
N LEU A 153 10.34 8.01 32.03
CA LEU A 153 9.01 7.74 32.59
C LEU A 153 8.56 8.81 33.59
N GLU A 154 9.48 9.36 34.40
CA GLU A 154 9.19 10.49 35.30
C GLU A 154 8.97 11.81 34.54
N GLU A 155 9.69 12.07 33.43
CA GLU A 155 9.49 13.27 32.61
C GLU A 155 8.12 13.30 31.89
N GLN A 156 7.50 12.15 31.67
CA GLN A 156 6.18 12.00 31.05
C GLN A 156 5.03 11.86 32.08
N GLY A 157 5.32 12.02 33.37
CA GLY A 157 4.29 12.14 34.41
C GLY A 157 3.66 10.84 34.90
N PHE A 158 4.24 9.68 34.60
CA PHE A 158 3.82 8.40 35.17
C PHE A 158 4.48 8.22 36.55
N ASP A 159 3.72 8.33 37.65
CA ASP A 159 4.22 7.97 38.98
C ASP A 159 4.04 6.46 39.23
N SER A 160 5.01 5.89 39.93
CA SER A 160 5.14 4.45 40.25
C SER A 160 3.98 3.85 41.07
N GLU A 161 3.07 4.68 41.58
CA GLU A 161 1.88 4.26 42.32
C GLU A 161 0.65 3.99 41.43
N ASP A 162 0.56 4.55 40.22
CA ASP A 162 -0.60 4.40 39.33
C ASP A 162 -0.71 3.00 38.69
N LEU A 163 0.39 2.23 38.69
CA LEU A 163 0.45 0.85 38.16
C LEU A 163 -0.20 -0.21 39.07
N LYS A 164 -0.84 0.18 40.19
CA LYS A 164 -1.40 -0.76 41.17
C LYS A 164 -2.92 -0.79 41.30
N GLU A 165 -3.65 0.10 40.64
CA GLU A 165 -5.13 0.12 40.72
C GLU A 165 -5.78 -0.07 39.34
N LEU A 166 -5.66 -1.27 38.79
CA LEU A 166 -6.49 -1.75 37.68
C LEU A 166 -6.98 -3.16 38.00
N ASP A 167 -7.98 -3.25 38.88
CA ASP A 167 -8.88 -4.41 38.90
C ASP A 167 -10.26 -4.00 39.42
N GLU A 168 -11.29 -4.54 38.76
CA GLU A 168 -12.74 -4.53 39.06
C GLU A 168 -13.63 -3.38 38.52
N ASP A 169 -14.25 -3.58 37.34
CA ASP A 169 -15.73 -3.69 37.22
C ASP A 169 -16.14 -4.32 35.84
N PRO A 170 -17.03 -5.33 35.75
CA PRO A 170 -17.29 -6.07 34.54
C PRO A 170 -18.62 -5.66 33.90
N LEU A 171 -18.63 -4.71 32.95
CA LEU A 171 -19.85 -4.52 32.14
C LEU A 171 -19.70 -3.98 30.70
N PHE A 172 -18.50 -3.65 30.21
CA PHE A 172 -18.32 -3.12 28.84
C PHE A 172 -17.00 -3.54 28.20
N ALA A 173 -16.64 -4.83 28.28
CA ALA A 173 -15.41 -5.33 27.66
C ALA A 173 -15.62 -5.70 26.18
N SER A 174 -15.25 -4.79 25.29
CA SER A 174 -14.63 -5.10 24.00
C SER A 174 -13.71 -3.93 23.62
N ASP A 175 -12.60 -3.80 24.35
CA ASP A 175 -11.49 -2.93 23.98
C ASP A 175 -10.31 -3.83 23.60
N VAL A 176 -9.77 -3.61 22.41
CA VAL A 176 -8.44 -4.10 22.05
C VAL A 176 -7.44 -3.26 22.86
N ASP A 177 -6.68 -3.90 23.74
CA ASP A 177 -5.50 -3.32 24.43
C ASP A 177 -5.68 -1.98 25.18
N GLY A 178 -6.87 -1.70 25.72
CA GLY A 178 -7.08 -0.62 26.70
C GLY A 178 -6.98 0.82 26.15
N VAL A 179 -6.96 0.99 24.83
CA VAL A 179 -7.10 2.28 24.13
C VAL A 179 -8.42 2.24 23.36
N SER A 180 -9.23 3.29 23.46
CA SER A 180 -10.51 3.35 22.73
C SER A 180 -10.25 3.39 21.22
N LEU A 181 -11.04 2.65 20.42
CA LEU A 181 -11.01 2.78 18.95
C LEU A 181 -11.25 4.22 18.49
N GLU A 182 -12.03 5.00 19.26
CA GLU A 182 -12.23 6.42 18.97
C GLU A 182 -10.92 7.21 19.09
N ASP A 183 -10.10 6.90 20.10
CA ASP A 183 -8.80 7.55 20.31
C ASP A 183 -7.83 7.13 19.20
N ILE A 184 -7.76 5.84 18.85
CA ILE A 184 -6.91 5.34 17.75
C ILE A 184 -7.23 6.05 16.42
N VAL A 185 -8.51 6.14 16.06
CA VAL A 185 -8.91 6.78 14.80
C VAL A 185 -8.69 8.29 14.84
N HIS A 186 -8.90 8.93 16.01
CA HIS A 186 -8.69 10.38 16.17
C HIS A 186 -7.20 10.74 16.13
N ASP A 187 -6.36 10.04 16.88
CA ASP A 187 -4.91 10.27 16.93
C ASP A 187 -4.30 10.05 15.53
N ALA A 188 -4.70 8.98 14.83
CA ALA A 188 -4.25 8.73 13.46
C ALA A 188 -4.69 9.84 12.48
N ALA A 189 -5.87 10.45 12.67
CA ALA A 189 -6.32 11.56 11.84
C ALA A 189 -5.52 12.84 12.14
N LEU A 190 -5.25 13.13 13.42
CA LEU A 190 -4.46 14.28 13.84
C LEU A 190 -3.01 14.18 13.36
N ASP A 191 -2.40 13.00 13.46
CA ASP A 191 -1.03 12.76 12.97
C ASP A 191 -0.93 13.04 11.45
N LEU A 192 -1.95 12.66 10.68
CA LEU A 192 -2.02 12.95 9.25
C LEU A 192 -2.17 14.45 8.96
N GLU A 193 -2.90 15.19 9.79
CA GLU A 193 -3.09 16.63 9.64
C GLU A 193 -1.83 17.41 10.02
N GLU A 194 -1.20 17.10 11.15
CA GLU A 194 0.09 17.68 11.54
C GLU A 194 1.16 17.43 10.47
N ALA A 195 1.13 16.25 9.83
CA ALA A 195 2.05 15.93 8.75
C ALA A 195 1.81 16.75 7.48
N GLN A 196 0.54 16.97 7.11
CA GLN A 196 0.15 17.82 5.99
C GLN A 196 0.57 19.29 6.21
N GLU A 197 0.39 19.82 7.43
CA GLU A 197 0.76 21.20 7.77
C GLU A 197 2.28 21.43 7.84
N SER A 198 3.03 20.42 8.28
CA SER A 198 4.49 20.51 8.42
C SER A 198 5.26 20.24 7.12
N GLU A 199 4.56 20.03 5.99
CA GLU A 199 5.12 19.50 4.74
C GLU A 199 5.95 18.22 4.97
N THR A 200 5.66 17.47 6.04
CA THR A 200 6.31 16.18 6.28
C THR A 200 5.56 15.13 5.48
N PHE A 201 6.15 14.76 4.34
CA PHE A 201 5.49 14.01 3.29
C PHE A 201 5.34 12.50 3.56
N ASP A 202 5.64 12.05 4.78
CA ASP A 202 5.77 10.63 5.13
C ASP A 202 5.16 10.33 6.51
N ALA A 203 3.95 10.81 6.78
CA ALA A 203 3.14 10.20 7.83
C ALA A 203 2.73 8.81 7.34
N ALA A 204 3.46 7.79 7.80
CA ALA A 204 2.97 6.43 7.74
C ALA A 204 1.61 6.37 8.46
N LEU A 205 0.64 5.69 7.86
CA LEU A 205 -0.62 5.40 8.53
C LEU A 205 -0.32 4.69 9.85
N ASP A 206 -0.98 5.13 10.93
CA ASP A 206 -0.80 4.53 12.25
C ASP A 206 -1.03 3.01 12.16
N PRO A 207 -0.05 2.16 12.54
CA PRO A 207 -0.21 0.72 12.57
C PRO A 207 -1.41 0.26 13.42
N ASN A 208 -1.75 0.98 14.48
CA ASN A 208 -2.92 0.70 15.31
C ASN A 208 -4.21 0.97 14.54
N TYR A 209 -4.26 2.03 13.73
CA TYR A 209 -5.38 2.28 12.83
C TYR A 209 -5.51 1.17 11.80
N LEU A 210 -4.41 0.75 11.16
CA LEU A 210 -4.42 -0.34 10.19
C LEU A 210 -4.92 -1.65 10.82
N HIS A 211 -4.43 -1.97 12.01
CA HIS A 211 -4.88 -3.15 12.75
C HIS A 211 -6.36 -3.05 13.15
N ALA A 212 -6.81 -1.90 13.67
CA ALA A 212 -8.21 -1.68 14.00
C ALA A 212 -9.13 -1.79 12.77
N LEU A 213 -8.66 -1.29 11.61
CA LEU A 213 -9.36 -1.41 10.34
C LEU A 213 -9.45 -2.87 9.88
N GLU A 214 -8.43 -3.69 10.09
CA GLU A 214 -8.45 -5.12 9.77
C GLU A 214 -9.40 -5.92 10.69
N VAL A 215 -9.42 -5.62 11.99
CA VAL A 215 -10.17 -6.40 12.98
C VAL A 215 -11.63 -5.95 13.12
N GLU A 216 -11.88 -4.63 13.12
CA GLU A 216 -13.20 -4.04 13.36
C GLU A 216 -13.58 -2.95 12.33
N PRO A 217 -13.55 -3.25 11.01
CA PRO A 217 -13.69 -2.26 9.95
C PRO A 217 -15.00 -1.47 10.01
N GLN A 218 -16.10 -2.13 10.41
CA GLN A 218 -17.41 -1.47 10.54
C GLN A 218 -17.41 -0.40 11.64
N GLN A 219 -16.75 -0.65 12.77
CA GLN A 219 -16.68 0.31 13.87
C GLN A 219 -15.81 1.51 13.48
N VAL A 220 -14.63 1.24 12.90
CA VAL A 220 -13.72 2.28 12.38
C VAL A 220 -14.45 3.19 11.38
N LEU A 221 -15.15 2.63 10.40
CA LEU A 221 -15.92 3.42 9.43
C LEU A 221 -17.03 4.24 10.07
N GLY A 222 -17.71 3.68 11.08
CA GLY A 222 -18.73 4.40 11.85
C GLY A 222 -18.16 5.59 12.63
N ILE A 223 -16.96 5.45 13.21
CA ILE A 223 -16.24 6.52 13.93
C ILE A 223 -15.82 7.62 12.95
N ILE A 224 -15.22 7.26 11.82
CA ILE A 224 -14.83 8.23 10.77
C ILE A 224 -16.05 9.03 10.30
N LEU A 225 -17.16 8.35 9.98
CA LEU A 225 -18.37 9.02 9.50
C LEU A 225 -19.02 9.90 10.58
N LYS A 226 -18.91 9.52 11.85
CA LYS A 226 -19.31 10.35 13.00
C LYS A 226 -18.46 11.61 13.13
N ALA A 227 -17.14 11.50 12.96
CA ALA A 227 -16.25 12.66 12.96
C ALA A 227 -16.55 13.62 11.78
N LEU A 228 -16.70 13.10 10.56
CA LEU A 228 -17.07 13.88 9.38
C LEU A 228 -18.45 14.56 9.49
N SER A 229 -19.36 13.99 10.30
CA SER A 229 -20.65 14.61 10.63
C SER A 229 -20.48 15.81 11.56
N ALA A 230 -19.57 15.72 12.55
CA ALA A 230 -19.32 16.77 13.53
C ALA A 230 -18.54 17.96 12.95
N CYS A 231 -17.74 17.73 11.91
CA CYS A 231 -16.97 18.74 11.17
C CYS A 231 -17.79 19.94 10.65
N GLY A 232 -19.09 19.79 10.41
CA GLY A 232 -19.92 20.90 9.87
C GLY A 232 -20.74 21.65 10.92
N ASP A 233 -20.58 21.35 12.21
CA ASP A 233 -21.38 21.93 13.31
C ASP A 233 -20.74 23.15 13.99
N GLU A 234 -19.59 23.65 13.52
CA GLU A 234 -18.99 24.88 14.05
C GLU A 234 -19.78 26.12 13.61
N GLU A 235 -20.82 26.47 14.38
CA GLU A 235 -21.39 27.82 14.43
C GLU A 235 -20.33 28.82 14.95
N GLY A 236 -19.39 29.25 14.11
CA GLY A 236 -18.29 30.12 14.54
C GLY A 236 -17.60 30.92 13.44
N ASP A 237 -18.27 31.94 12.87
CA ASP A 237 -17.77 33.20 12.28
C ASP A 237 -16.55 33.26 11.31
N GLU A 238 -15.87 32.16 10.97
CA GLU A 238 -14.83 32.12 9.93
C GLU A 238 -15.03 30.88 9.03
N ALA A 239 -16.18 30.81 8.36
CA ALA A 239 -16.26 30.00 7.14
C ALA A 239 -15.32 30.64 6.11
N THR A 240 -14.11 30.10 5.95
CA THR A 240 -13.23 30.46 4.85
C THR A 240 -13.93 30.13 3.53
N GLU A 241 -13.89 31.05 2.56
CA GLU A 241 -14.47 30.85 1.21
C GLU A 241 -13.80 29.71 0.41
N GLU A 242 -12.89 28.94 1.02
CA GLU A 242 -12.21 27.77 0.47
C GLU A 242 -12.16 26.66 1.54
N GLY A 243 -12.64 25.45 1.20
CA GLY A 243 -12.28 24.20 1.87
C GLY A 243 -13.24 23.64 2.93
N VAL A 244 -13.27 22.31 3.00
CA VAL A 244 -13.81 21.50 4.12
C VAL A 244 -13.25 22.04 5.44
N ALA A 245 -14.04 22.06 6.52
CA ALA A 245 -13.64 22.57 7.83
C ALA A 245 -12.23 22.08 8.25
N GLU A 246 -11.47 22.98 8.88
CA GLU A 246 -10.16 22.70 9.50
C GLU A 246 -10.32 21.49 10.44
N GLY A 247 -9.57 20.40 10.20
CA GLY A 247 -9.64 19.19 11.03
C GLY A 247 -10.35 17.95 10.44
N CYS A 248 -10.73 17.95 9.15
CA CYS A 248 -11.42 16.81 8.52
C CYS A 248 -10.59 16.05 7.47
N ASN A 249 -9.45 16.59 7.04
CA ASN A 249 -8.64 15.99 5.98
C ASN A 249 -7.97 14.69 6.43
N GLY A 250 -7.58 14.60 7.70
CA GLY A 250 -7.07 13.36 8.30
C GLY A 250 -8.11 12.23 8.17
N TYR A 251 -9.35 12.50 8.57
CA TYR A 251 -10.45 11.54 8.48
C TYR A 251 -10.80 11.12 7.05
N LEU A 252 -10.76 12.06 6.08
CA LEU A 252 -10.97 11.73 4.67
C LEU A 252 -9.84 10.81 4.13
N THR A 253 -8.60 11.03 4.56
CA THR A 253 -7.45 10.19 4.20
C THR A 253 -7.57 8.77 4.78
N LEU A 254 -8.00 8.66 6.04
CA LEU A 254 -8.33 7.38 6.67
C LEU A 254 -9.48 6.69 5.92
N LEU A 255 -10.56 7.41 5.61
CA LEU A 255 -11.69 6.85 4.86
C LEU A 255 -11.26 6.30 3.49
N PHE A 256 -10.43 7.06 2.77
CA PHE A 256 -9.91 6.61 1.48
C PHE A 256 -9.13 5.30 1.62
N THR A 257 -8.26 5.19 2.63
CA THR A 257 -7.51 3.95 2.93
C THR A 257 -8.45 2.78 3.21
N ALA A 258 -9.46 2.99 4.05
CA ALA A 258 -10.46 1.96 4.35
C ALA A 258 -11.23 1.52 3.10
N MET A 259 -11.64 2.46 2.25
CA MET A 259 -12.34 2.14 1.01
C MET A 259 -11.46 1.40 0.00
N GLN A 260 -10.16 1.68 -0.07
CA GLN A 260 -9.22 0.92 -0.90
C GLN A 260 -9.04 -0.52 -0.41
N MET A 261 -8.96 -0.73 0.90
CA MET A 261 -8.94 -2.09 1.49
C MET A 261 -10.23 -2.86 1.15
N LEU A 262 -11.40 -2.24 1.31
CA LEU A 262 -12.67 -2.88 0.96
C LEU A 262 -12.80 -3.14 -0.53
N ARG A 263 -12.23 -2.27 -1.37
CA ARG A 263 -12.18 -2.48 -2.81
C ARG A 263 -11.38 -3.73 -3.15
N TYR A 264 -10.19 -3.88 -2.55
CA TYR A 264 -9.36 -5.06 -2.68
C TYR A 264 -10.12 -6.34 -2.32
N LEU A 265 -10.73 -6.38 -1.14
CA LEU A 265 -11.48 -7.56 -0.67
C LEU A 265 -12.71 -7.85 -1.53
N THR A 266 -13.43 -6.82 -1.97
CA THR A 266 -14.59 -6.96 -2.87
C THR A 266 -14.20 -7.56 -4.21
N ASP A 267 -13.09 -7.09 -4.80
CA ASP A 267 -12.57 -7.60 -6.07
C ASP A 267 -12.10 -9.06 -5.94
N LYS A 268 -11.63 -9.45 -4.75
CA LYS A 268 -11.27 -10.84 -4.37
C LYS A 268 -12.48 -11.70 -4.00
N GLY A 269 -13.68 -11.17 -4.10
CA GLY A 269 -14.93 -11.92 -3.93
C GLY A 269 -15.38 -12.13 -2.49
N HIS A 270 -14.80 -11.42 -1.52
CA HIS A 270 -15.22 -11.47 -0.11
C HIS A 270 -16.60 -10.81 0.05
N ASP A 271 -17.62 -11.60 0.39
CA ASP A 271 -18.99 -11.12 0.47
C ASP A 271 -19.21 -10.22 1.71
N GLU A 272 -18.48 -10.46 2.81
CA GLU A 272 -18.50 -9.59 4.00
C GLU A 272 -18.06 -8.16 3.67
N ALA A 273 -17.06 -8.00 2.79
CA ALA A 273 -16.60 -6.69 2.35
C ALA A 273 -17.67 -5.96 1.51
N LYS A 274 -18.39 -6.69 0.65
CA LYS A 274 -19.52 -6.12 -0.12
C LYS A 274 -20.66 -5.70 0.79
N GLU A 275 -21.02 -6.53 1.76
CA GLU A 275 -22.03 -6.21 2.76
C GLU A 275 -21.64 -4.97 3.57
N LEU A 276 -20.35 -4.83 3.90
CA LEU A 276 -19.85 -3.67 4.62
C LEU A 276 -19.86 -2.39 3.79
N VAL A 277 -19.53 -2.45 2.49
CA VAL A 277 -19.65 -1.31 1.57
C VAL A 277 -21.11 -0.87 1.45
N GLU A 278 -22.05 -1.82 1.30
CA GLU A 278 -23.48 -1.49 1.25
C GLU A 278 -23.97 -0.89 2.58
N TRP A 279 -23.57 -1.46 3.72
CA TRP A 279 -23.87 -0.86 5.03
C TRP A 279 -23.35 0.57 5.14
N PHE A 280 -22.12 0.83 4.69
CA PHE A 280 -21.53 2.17 4.74
C PHE A 280 -22.33 3.17 3.88
N ARG A 281 -22.76 2.77 2.68
CA ARG A 281 -23.63 3.59 1.81
C ARG A 281 -25.00 3.88 2.42
N GLU A 282 -25.60 2.88 3.06
CA GLU A 282 -26.87 3.05 3.77
C GLU A 282 -26.71 4.04 4.94
N GLU A 283 -25.62 3.94 5.71
CA GLU A 283 -25.33 4.83 6.83
C GLU A 283 -25.04 6.27 6.36
N VAL A 284 -24.29 6.46 5.27
CA VAL A 284 -24.09 7.76 4.61
C VAL A 284 -25.44 8.35 4.18
N SER A 285 -26.27 7.58 3.46
CA SER A 285 -27.62 8.01 3.06
C SER A 285 -28.47 8.43 4.26
N HIS A 286 -28.43 7.65 5.33
CA HIS A 286 -29.19 7.88 6.55
C HIS A 286 -28.80 9.20 7.23
N ARG A 287 -27.50 9.50 7.28
CA ARG A 287 -26.99 10.74 7.90
C ARG A 287 -27.26 11.98 7.07
N ILE A 288 -27.16 11.87 5.74
CA ILE A 288 -27.58 12.93 4.80
C ILE A 288 -29.07 13.23 5.00
N ALA A 289 -29.93 12.22 4.98
CA ALA A 289 -31.38 12.38 5.17
C ALA A 289 -31.76 12.97 6.55
N GLN A 290 -30.89 12.82 7.56
CA GLN A 290 -31.05 13.43 8.89
C GLN A 290 -30.46 14.84 9.01
N GLY A 291 -29.80 15.35 7.96
CA GLY A 291 -29.05 16.61 8.01
C GLY A 291 -27.86 16.56 8.97
N ARG A 292 -27.30 15.37 9.23
CA ARG A 292 -26.13 15.17 10.10
C ARG A 292 -24.81 15.13 9.33
N LEU A 293 -24.86 14.74 8.05
CA LEU A 293 -23.73 14.85 7.15
C LEU A 293 -23.98 16.04 6.23
N HIS A 294 -23.22 17.11 6.43
CA HIS A 294 -23.38 18.34 5.65
C HIS A 294 -22.95 18.15 4.20
N SER A 295 -23.51 18.98 3.30
CA SER A 295 -23.37 18.85 1.85
C SER A 295 -21.91 18.77 1.37
N GLN A 296 -20.99 19.52 1.98
CA GLN A 296 -19.56 19.47 1.64
C GLN A 296 -18.89 18.13 2.03
N SER A 297 -19.10 17.66 3.26
CA SER A 297 -18.59 16.35 3.71
C SER A 297 -19.19 15.20 2.89
N ALA A 298 -20.47 15.30 2.51
CA ALA A 298 -21.14 14.31 1.67
C ALA A 298 -20.50 14.23 0.27
N ILE A 299 -20.18 15.38 -0.35
CA ILE A 299 -19.47 15.41 -1.65
C ILE A 299 -18.09 14.75 -1.53
N ALA A 300 -17.32 15.05 -0.48
CA ALA A 300 -16.01 14.45 -0.26
C ALA A 300 -16.10 12.91 -0.07
N VAL A 301 -17.09 12.43 0.68
CA VAL A 301 -17.35 10.99 0.85
C VAL A 301 -17.74 10.34 -0.48
N PHE A 302 -18.61 10.99 -1.28
CA PHE A 302 -18.96 10.49 -2.61
C PHE A 302 -17.74 10.40 -3.52
N GLN A 303 -16.82 11.36 -3.44
CA GLN A 303 -15.60 11.38 -4.26
C GLN A 303 -14.71 10.19 -3.90
N ILE A 304 -14.51 9.96 -2.61
CA ILE A 304 -13.76 8.79 -2.14
C ILE A 304 -14.40 7.49 -2.60
N LEU A 305 -15.74 7.38 -2.58
CA LEU A 305 -16.45 6.19 -3.06
C LEU A 305 -16.27 5.97 -4.56
N GLU A 306 -16.32 7.01 -5.40
CA GLU A 306 -16.04 6.88 -6.83
C GLU A 306 -14.56 6.56 -7.10
N ASP A 307 -13.62 7.24 -6.43
CA ASP A 307 -12.18 7.06 -6.60
C ASP A 307 -11.70 5.68 -6.13
N SER A 308 -12.37 5.10 -5.14
CA SER A 308 -12.14 3.72 -4.69
C SER A 308 -12.90 2.67 -5.52
N GLY A 309 -13.62 3.09 -6.57
CA GLY A 309 -14.32 2.21 -7.49
C GLY A 309 -15.57 1.54 -6.91
N HIS A 310 -16.05 1.96 -5.74
CA HIS A 310 -17.32 1.52 -5.21
C HIS A 310 -18.45 2.21 -5.97
N GLY A 311 -18.38 3.54 -6.09
CA GLY A 311 -19.39 4.41 -6.69
C GLY A 311 -20.52 4.82 -5.75
N VAL A 312 -21.40 5.70 -6.23
CA VAL A 312 -22.56 6.22 -5.48
C VAL A 312 -23.86 5.54 -5.94
N ASN A 313 -24.73 5.16 -5.01
CA ASN A 313 -26.04 4.55 -5.29
C ASN A 313 -27.17 5.59 -5.36
N GLU A 314 -28.33 5.19 -5.91
CA GLU A 314 -29.49 6.08 -6.11
C GLU A 314 -30.01 6.65 -4.79
N GLN A 315 -30.04 5.87 -3.71
CA GLN A 315 -30.54 6.31 -2.41
C GLN A 315 -29.69 7.44 -1.79
N MET A 316 -28.37 7.37 -1.93
CA MET A 316 -27.47 8.45 -1.49
C MET A 316 -27.73 9.73 -2.28
N LEU A 317 -27.89 9.62 -3.61
CA LEU A 317 -28.17 10.76 -4.48
C LEU A 317 -29.54 11.38 -4.18
N GLU A 318 -30.57 10.57 -3.96
CA GLU A 318 -31.91 11.03 -3.56
C GLU A 318 -31.86 11.77 -2.22
N SER A 319 -31.18 11.20 -1.22
CA SER A 319 -31.04 11.83 0.10
C SER A 319 -30.30 13.17 0.00
N PHE A 320 -29.24 13.22 -0.80
CA PHE A 320 -28.46 14.44 -1.05
C PHE A 320 -29.27 15.49 -1.80
N GLN A 321 -30.06 15.08 -2.80
CA GLN A 321 -30.98 15.96 -3.51
C GLN A 321 -32.08 16.50 -2.60
N GLU A 322 -32.68 15.67 -1.76
CA GLU A 322 -33.70 16.13 -0.80
C GLU A 322 -33.14 17.15 0.20
N GLN A 323 -31.92 16.91 0.69
CA GLN A 323 -31.21 17.85 1.56
C GLN A 323 -30.89 19.17 0.84
N THR A 324 -30.28 19.11 -0.35
CA THR A 324 -29.93 20.31 -1.13
C THR A 324 -31.16 21.09 -1.61
N VAL A 325 -32.27 20.41 -1.95
CA VAL A 325 -33.56 21.06 -2.28
C VAL A 325 -34.19 21.71 -1.04
N ALA A 326 -33.99 21.13 0.15
CA ALA A 326 -34.45 21.71 1.40
C ALA A 326 -33.60 22.93 1.82
N GLU A 327 -32.31 22.92 1.48
CA GLU A 327 -31.36 24.01 1.72
C GLU A 327 -31.56 25.16 0.70
N ASP A 328 -31.78 24.84 -0.59
CA ASP A 328 -32.00 25.77 -1.70
C ASP A 328 -33.24 25.36 -2.50
N ASN A 329 -34.30 26.17 -2.57
CA ASN A 329 -35.57 25.84 -3.27
C ASN A 329 -35.38 25.54 -4.79
N PHE A 330 -35.04 24.31 -5.16
CA PHE A 330 -34.73 23.90 -6.54
C PHE A 330 -35.97 23.56 -7.40
N SER A 331 -35.95 23.93 -8.69
CA SER A 331 -36.95 23.61 -9.73
C SER A 331 -36.32 23.18 -11.07
N GLU A 332 -37.02 22.44 -11.94
CA GLU A 332 -36.52 21.95 -13.25
C GLU A 332 -35.94 23.01 -14.22
N GLY A 333 -36.19 24.31 -13.99
CA GLY A 333 -35.53 25.39 -14.72
C GLY A 333 -34.07 25.63 -14.31
N ASP A 334 -33.65 25.05 -13.19
CA ASP A 334 -32.36 25.31 -12.54
C ASP A 334 -31.22 24.44 -13.10
N LEU A 335 -31.46 23.24 -13.65
CA LEU A 335 -30.36 22.42 -14.22
C LEU A 335 -29.61 23.15 -15.34
N SER A 336 -30.32 23.80 -16.27
CA SER A 336 -29.68 24.60 -17.30
C SER A 336 -28.98 25.84 -16.73
N GLY A 337 -29.45 26.36 -15.60
CA GLY A 337 -28.83 27.47 -14.87
C GLY A 337 -27.56 27.04 -14.14
N MET A 338 -27.60 25.92 -13.43
CA MET A 338 -26.48 25.28 -12.75
C MET A 338 -25.37 24.90 -13.73
N VAL A 339 -25.72 24.31 -14.89
CA VAL A 339 -24.70 24.00 -15.90
C VAL A 339 -24.12 25.26 -16.52
N GLY A 340 -24.92 26.31 -16.71
CA GLY A 340 -24.44 27.62 -17.11
C GLY A 340 -23.48 28.22 -16.08
N GLN A 341 -23.83 28.15 -14.79
CA GLN A 341 -23.04 28.67 -13.69
C GLN A 341 -21.75 27.87 -13.48
N LEU A 342 -21.81 26.54 -13.50
CA LEU A 342 -20.62 25.68 -13.49
C LEU A 342 -19.70 25.97 -14.68
N ALA A 343 -20.26 26.16 -15.88
CA ALA A 343 -19.47 26.56 -17.03
C ALA A 343 -18.82 27.93 -16.83
N ASP A 344 -19.55 28.91 -16.30
CA ASP A 344 -19.05 30.25 -16.01
C ASP A 344 -17.95 30.22 -14.94
N ASP A 345 -18.11 29.43 -13.88
CA ASP A 345 -17.13 29.26 -12.80
C ASP A 345 -15.85 28.61 -13.33
N LEU A 346 -15.97 27.50 -14.08
CA LEU A 346 -14.83 26.84 -14.73
C LEU A 346 -14.13 27.77 -15.74
N ASN A 347 -14.89 28.55 -16.52
CA ASN A 347 -14.34 29.52 -17.45
C ASN A 347 -13.64 30.69 -16.70
N SER A 348 -14.15 31.13 -15.56
CA SER A 348 -13.53 32.19 -14.75
C SER A 348 -12.18 31.74 -14.21
N GLN A 349 -12.12 30.54 -13.62
CA GLN A 349 -10.87 30.00 -13.07
C GLN A 349 -9.77 29.83 -14.13
N LEU A 350 -10.17 29.44 -15.34
CA LEU A 350 -9.27 29.40 -16.51
C LEU A 350 -8.75 30.79 -16.92
N ASN A 351 -9.54 31.84 -16.73
CA ASN A 351 -9.12 33.22 -17.02
C ASN A 351 -8.27 33.84 -15.90
N ASP A 352 -8.40 33.35 -14.66
CA ASP A 352 -7.67 33.83 -13.48
C ASP A 352 -6.25 33.24 -13.32
N GLY A 353 -5.78 32.45 -14.30
CA GLY A 353 -4.38 32.04 -14.42
C GLY A 353 -4.13 30.53 -14.42
N ILE A 354 -5.17 29.69 -14.37
CA ILE A 354 -5.02 28.25 -14.59
C ILE A 354 -4.95 27.99 -16.10
N ASP A 355 -3.75 28.05 -16.68
CA ASP A 355 -3.51 27.70 -18.09
C ASP A 355 -3.38 26.17 -18.31
N ASP A 356 -3.42 25.37 -17.23
CA ASP A 356 -3.25 23.92 -17.29
C ASP A 356 -4.60 23.19 -17.46
N PRO A 357 -4.89 22.57 -18.62
CA PRO A 357 -6.13 21.83 -18.84
C PRO A 357 -6.28 20.58 -17.98
N TYR A 358 -5.21 20.04 -17.39
CA TYR A 358 -5.29 18.89 -16.48
C TYR A 358 -5.88 19.30 -15.12
N ALA A 359 -5.48 20.45 -14.59
CA ALA A 359 -6.05 21.01 -13.34
C ALA A 359 -7.57 21.29 -13.46
N VAL A 360 -8.03 21.70 -14.64
CA VAL A 360 -9.48 21.86 -14.91
C VAL A 360 -10.23 20.54 -14.84
N MET A 361 -9.60 19.45 -15.28
CA MET A 361 -10.21 18.12 -15.21
C MET A 361 -10.33 17.65 -13.76
N ASP A 362 -9.33 17.92 -12.93
CA ASP A 362 -9.37 17.56 -11.52
C ASP A 362 -10.50 18.29 -10.79
N LEU A 363 -10.66 19.60 -11.06
CA LEU A 363 -11.77 20.37 -10.54
C LEU A 363 -13.14 19.91 -11.06
N LEU A 364 -13.23 19.57 -12.35
CA LEU A 364 -14.47 19.03 -12.93
C LEU A 364 -14.83 17.70 -12.27
N ASN A 365 -13.86 16.82 -12.03
CA ASN A 365 -14.09 15.55 -11.35
C ASN A 365 -14.58 15.78 -9.92
N GLN A 366 -13.94 16.69 -9.16
CA GLN A 366 -14.37 17.09 -7.81
C GLN A 366 -15.79 17.67 -7.77
N SER A 367 -16.22 18.34 -8.85
CA SER A 367 -17.56 18.96 -8.93
C SER A 367 -18.64 18.01 -9.50
N ALA A 368 -18.24 16.97 -10.25
CA ALA A 368 -19.16 16.10 -10.99
C ALA A 368 -19.61 14.86 -10.20
N VAL A 369 -19.13 14.68 -8.97
CA VAL A 369 -19.38 13.52 -8.11
C VAL A 369 -20.85 13.34 -7.74
N ALA A 370 -21.54 14.45 -7.48
CA ALA A 370 -22.96 14.46 -7.14
C ALA A 370 -23.87 14.22 -8.36
N ILE A 371 -23.29 14.02 -9.55
CA ILE A 371 -24.02 13.89 -10.82
C ILE A 371 -24.18 12.39 -11.13
N PRO A 372 -25.42 11.87 -11.22
CA PRO A 372 -25.66 10.48 -11.59
C PRO A 372 -24.95 10.12 -12.90
N LYS A 373 -24.46 8.87 -13.00
CA LYS A 373 -23.71 8.40 -14.19
C LYS A 373 -24.51 8.58 -15.48
N GLU A 374 -25.84 8.41 -15.41
CA GLU A 374 -26.76 8.58 -16.54
C GLU A 374 -26.92 10.04 -16.99
N ALA A 375 -26.67 11.00 -16.09
CA ALA A 375 -26.77 12.43 -16.36
C ALA A 375 -25.44 13.05 -16.84
N ARG A 376 -24.30 12.38 -16.60
CA ARG A 376 -22.96 12.85 -16.98
C ARG A 376 -22.85 13.21 -18.47
N PRO A 377 -23.38 12.41 -19.44
CA PRO A 377 -23.33 12.81 -20.85
C PRO A 377 -24.10 14.11 -21.13
N LEU A 378 -25.27 14.32 -20.50
CA LEU A 378 -26.05 15.54 -20.71
C LEU A 378 -25.33 16.77 -20.17
N LEU A 379 -24.71 16.65 -19.00
CA LEU A 379 -23.86 17.69 -18.44
C LEU A 379 -22.71 18.04 -19.40
N ILE A 380 -21.95 17.03 -19.84
CA ILE A 380 -20.80 17.24 -20.71
C ILE A 380 -21.22 17.87 -22.06
N ASP A 381 -22.37 17.48 -22.63
CA ASP A 381 -22.90 18.07 -23.86
C ASP A 381 -23.29 19.54 -23.69
N ALA A 382 -23.82 19.90 -22.51
CA ALA A 382 -24.15 21.28 -22.18
C ALA A 382 -22.89 22.13 -21.87
N LEU A 383 -21.92 21.59 -21.11
CA LEU A 383 -20.64 22.24 -20.83
C LEU A 383 -19.86 22.52 -22.12
N ILE A 384 -19.77 21.55 -23.05
CA ILE A 384 -19.06 21.76 -24.31
C ILE A 384 -19.74 22.83 -25.18
N ASP A 385 -21.07 22.90 -25.19
CA ASP A 385 -21.81 23.91 -25.94
C ASP A 385 -21.63 25.32 -25.35
N ALA A 386 -21.55 25.43 -24.02
CA ALA A 386 -21.29 26.68 -23.28
C ALA A 386 -19.80 27.10 -23.28
N SER A 387 -18.88 26.16 -23.46
CA SER A 387 -17.44 26.37 -23.28
C SER A 387 -16.81 27.44 -24.17
N GLU A 388 -15.92 28.26 -23.63
CA GLU A 388 -15.00 29.07 -24.42
C GLU A 388 -13.76 28.26 -24.84
N ALA A 389 -12.79 28.89 -25.51
CA ALA A 389 -11.62 28.17 -26.02
C ALA A 389 -10.85 27.42 -24.90
N PRO A 390 -10.50 28.02 -23.75
CA PRO A 390 -9.77 27.32 -22.69
C PRO A 390 -10.51 26.05 -22.22
N LEU A 391 -11.80 26.19 -21.83
CA LEU A 391 -12.60 25.08 -21.32
C LEU A 391 -12.86 24.01 -22.39
N CYS A 392 -13.13 24.41 -23.64
CA CYS A 392 -13.28 23.48 -24.76
C CYS A 392 -12.02 22.63 -24.99
N ASN A 393 -10.84 23.20 -24.76
CA ASN A 393 -9.56 22.52 -24.91
C ASN A 393 -9.21 21.64 -23.71
N ALA A 394 -9.73 21.93 -22.51
CA ALA A 394 -9.65 21.05 -21.34
C ALA A 394 -10.61 19.86 -21.45
N LEU A 395 -11.90 20.11 -21.73
CA LEU A 395 -12.94 19.08 -21.88
C LEU A 395 -12.60 18.02 -22.94
N LEU A 396 -11.71 18.33 -23.89
CA LEU A 396 -11.18 17.36 -24.85
C LEU A 396 -10.51 16.14 -24.20
N LEU A 397 -9.99 16.27 -22.98
CA LEU A 397 -9.36 15.16 -22.26
C LEU A 397 -10.37 14.04 -21.95
N LEU A 398 -11.67 14.36 -21.85
CA LEU A 398 -12.78 13.40 -21.73
C LEU A 398 -12.95 12.50 -22.97
N VAL A 399 -12.22 12.74 -24.05
CA VAL A 399 -12.14 11.77 -25.16
C VAL A 399 -11.56 10.43 -24.66
N LEU A 400 -10.81 10.43 -23.56
CA LEU A 400 -10.24 9.25 -22.91
C LEU A 400 -11.04 8.78 -21.68
N ASP A 401 -12.27 9.27 -21.50
CA ASP A 401 -13.13 8.86 -20.38
C ASP A 401 -13.42 7.36 -20.41
N SER A 402 -13.52 6.71 -19.24
CA SER A 402 -13.84 5.29 -19.15
C SER A 402 -15.25 4.97 -19.66
N ASP A 403 -16.19 5.92 -19.58
CA ASP A 403 -17.54 5.78 -20.11
C ASP A 403 -17.63 6.13 -21.61
N SER A 404 -17.96 5.12 -22.42
CA SER A 404 -18.20 5.25 -23.86
C SER A 404 -19.25 6.31 -24.23
N SER A 405 -20.24 6.55 -23.36
CA SER A 405 -21.30 7.52 -23.58
C SER A 405 -20.78 8.96 -23.46
N VAL A 406 -19.89 9.21 -22.50
CA VAL A 406 -19.16 10.47 -22.34
C VAL A 406 -18.23 10.69 -23.52
N ARG A 407 -17.44 9.67 -23.91
CA ARG A 407 -16.55 9.74 -25.08
C ARG A 407 -17.28 10.08 -26.37
N TYR A 408 -18.43 9.44 -26.61
CA TYR A 408 -19.23 9.72 -27.81
C TYR A 408 -19.79 11.14 -27.79
N THR A 409 -20.24 11.60 -26.62
CA THR A 409 -20.78 12.94 -26.43
C THR A 409 -19.73 14.01 -26.70
N ILE A 410 -18.55 13.90 -26.07
CA ILE A 410 -17.48 14.88 -26.25
C ILE A 410 -16.95 14.89 -27.69
N LEU A 411 -16.83 13.75 -28.37
CA LEU A 411 -16.40 13.70 -29.78
C LEU A 411 -17.38 14.44 -30.71
N ASN A 412 -18.69 14.34 -30.45
CA ASN A 412 -19.70 15.08 -31.19
C ASN A 412 -19.69 16.57 -30.84
N GLY A 413 -19.59 16.91 -29.55
CA GLY A 413 -19.48 18.28 -29.05
C GLY A 413 -18.29 19.02 -29.64
N LEU A 414 -17.10 18.41 -29.62
CA LEU A 414 -15.89 18.95 -30.25
C LEU A 414 -16.06 19.13 -31.76
N THR A 415 -16.85 18.30 -32.43
CA THR A 415 -17.16 18.49 -33.85
C THR A 415 -18.01 19.74 -34.08
N ARG A 416 -18.95 20.07 -33.17
CA ARG A 416 -19.74 21.32 -33.21
C ARG A 416 -18.87 22.54 -32.87
N ARG A 417 -17.96 22.41 -31.90
CA ARG A 417 -17.08 23.48 -31.39
C ARG A 417 -15.70 23.54 -32.06
N MET A 418 -15.51 22.84 -33.17
CA MET A 418 -14.17 22.58 -33.75
C MET A 418 -13.31 23.79 -34.08
N LYS A 419 -13.90 24.99 -34.19
CA LYS A 419 -13.18 26.25 -34.39
C LYS A 419 -12.41 26.72 -33.15
N LEU A 420 -12.76 26.20 -31.98
CA LEU A 420 -12.11 26.51 -30.70
C LEU A 420 -10.90 25.60 -30.40
N ILE A 421 -10.70 24.55 -31.21
CA ILE A 421 -9.61 23.60 -31.04
C ILE A 421 -8.28 24.28 -31.36
N SER A 422 -7.42 24.37 -30.34
CA SER A 422 -6.10 24.99 -30.45
C SER A 422 -5.09 24.10 -31.20
N PRO A 423 -3.94 24.65 -31.65
CA PRO A 423 -2.84 23.87 -32.19
C PRO A 423 -2.32 22.76 -31.25
N ILE A 424 -2.32 23.01 -29.94
CA ILE A 424 -1.89 22.07 -28.90
C ILE A 424 -2.92 20.95 -28.77
N SER A 425 -4.20 21.29 -28.71
CA SER A 425 -5.29 20.30 -28.68
C SER A 425 -5.34 19.45 -29.94
N LEU A 426 -5.04 20.02 -31.10
CA LEU A 426 -4.88 19.23 -32.33
C LEU A 426 -3.72 18.22 -32.20
N ARG A 427 -2.59 18.61 -31.60
CA ARG A 427 -1.47 17.69 -31.31
C ARG A 427 -1.93 16.56 -30.39
N ARG A 428 -2.61 16.87 -29.28
CA ARG A 428 -3.19 15.89 -28.34
C ARG A 428 -4.09 14.88 -29.04
N LEU A 429 -5.07 15.35 -29.82
CA LEU A 429 -5.97 14.48 -30.59
C LEU A 429 -5.22 13.54 -31.54
N ILE A 430 -4.13 14.00 -32.14
CA ILE A 430 -3.29 13.17 -33.01
C ILE A 430 -2.50 12.13 -32.20
N MET A 431 -1.97 12.51 -31.02
CA MET A 431 -1.23 11.62 -30.13
C MET A 431 -2.10 10.46 -29.66
N ILE A 432 -3.31 10.76 -29.16
CA ILE A 432 -4.23 9.78 -28.58
C ILE A 432 -5.10 9.07 -29.60
N ARG A 433 -4.96 9.39 -30.90
CA ARG A 433 -5.79 8.85 -31.99
C ARG A 433 -5.93 7.34 -31.95
N ASN A 434 -4.85 6.65 -31.61
CA ASN A 434 -4.79 5.21 -31.61
C ASN A 434 -5.08 4.59 -30.24
N TRP A 435 -5.39 5.40 -29.22
CA TRP A 435 -5.79 4.98 -27.88
C TRP A 435 -7.31 4.81 -27.74
N LEU A 436 -8.06 5.03 -28.83
CA LEU A 436 -9.51 4.83 -28.85
C LEU A 436 -9.93 3.56 -29.57
N PRO A 437 -11.07 2.96 -29.15
CA PRO A 437 -11.76 1.92 -29.88
C PRO A 437 -12.02 2.29 -31.34
N LYS A 438 -12.08 1.28 -32.21
CA LYS A 438 -12.14 1.48 -33.67
C LYS A 438 -13.33 2.32 -34.13
N SER A 439 -14.48 2.21 -33.47
CA SER A 439 -15.70 3.00 -33.73
C SER A 439 -15.46 4.49 -33.53
N GLU A 440 -14.95 4.85 -32.36
CA GLU A 440 -14.69 6.22 -31.90
C GLU A 440 -13.50 6.85 -32.65
N ARG A 441 -12.45 6.08 -32.93
CA ARG A 441 -11.32 6.50 -33.75
C ARG A 441 -11.74 7.04 -35.12
N ASN A 442 -12.79 6.47 -35.73
CA ASN A 442 -13.30 6.99 -37.01
C ASN A 442 -13.95 8.38 -36.87
N LEU A 443 -14.57 8.68 -35.72
CA LEU A 443 -15.10 10.01 -35.43
C LEU A 443 -13.96 11.00 -35.20
N LEU A 444 -12.98 10.61 -34.39
CA LEU A 444 -11.79 11.41 -34.13
C LEU A 444 -11.01 11.72 -35.42
N ASP A 445 -10.85 10.74 -36.33
CA ASP A 445 -10.20 10.94 -37.63
C ASP A 445 -10.91 11.99 -38.49
N LYS A 446 -12.24 11.99 -38.48
CA LYS A 446 -13.04 12.99 -39.19
C LYS A 446 -12.87 14.38 -38.56
N LEU A 447 -12.86 14.46 -37.23
CA LEU A 447 -12.61 15.68 -36.48
C LEU A 447 -11.24 16.27 -36.83
N ILE A 448 -10.16 15.50 -36.64
CA ILE A 448 -8.78 15.90 -36.96
C ILE A 448 -8.65 16.39 -38.41
N LYS A 449 -9.22 15.63 -39.36
CA LYS A 449 -9.20 16.01 -40.78
C LYS A 449 -9.92 17.33 -41.04
N THR A 450 -10.99 17.61 -40.33
CA THR A 450 -11.80 18.81 -40.52
C THR A 450 -11.16 20.03 -39.85
N VAL A 451 -10.62 19.89 -38.64
CA VAL A 451 -9.82 20.94 -37.96
C VAL A 451 -8.62 21.34 -38.82
N ARG A 452 -7.87 20.37 -39.34
CA ARG A 452 -6.74 20.66 -40.26
C ARG A 452 -7.16 21.39 -41.54
N LYS A 453 -8.32 21.07 -42.10
CA LYS A 453 -8.86 21.76 -43.29
C LYS A 453 -9.22 23.22 -43.02
N GLN A 454 -9.49 23.59 -41.77
CA GLN A 454 -9.77 24.98 -41.38
C GLN A 454 -8.50 25.83 -41.25
N GLY A 455 -7.32 25.21 -41.32
CA GLY A 455 -6.04 25.92 -41.27
C GLY A 455 -5.37 25.92 -39.89
N THR A 456 -5.94 25.24 -38.89
CA THR A 456 -5.28 25.04 -37.59
C THR A 456 -4.01 24.19 -37.80
N ALA A 457 -2.84 24.79 -37.53
CA ALA A 457 -1.58 24.08 -37.54
C ALA A 457 -1.50 23.14 -36.33
N CYS A 458 -0.83 21.99 -36.49
CA CYS A 458 -0.50 21.13 -35.34
C CYS A 458 0.71 21.74 -34.63
N ALA A 459 0.59 22.03 -33.33
CA ALA A 459 1.74 22.44 -32.55
C ALA A 459 2.79 21.30 -32.53
N PRO A 460 4.10 21.61 -32.62
CA PRO A 460 5.13 20.60 -32.39
C PRO A 460 5.14 20.20 -30.91
N LEU A 461 5.65 19.01 -30.60
CA LEU A 461 6.13 18.70 -29.27
C LEU A 461 7.54 19.29 -29.13
N ASP A 462 7.83 19.97 -28.03
CA ASP A 462 9.18 20.44 -27.77
C ASP A 462 10.11 19.24 -27.63
N GLN A 463 11.29 19.31 -28.27
CA GLN A 463 12.28 18.26 -28.17
C GLN A 463 13.34 18.68 -27.18
N THR A 464 13.40 17.96 -26.06
CA THR A 464 14.50 18.08 -25.09
C THR A 464 15.54 16.97 -25.27
N SER A 465 16.79 17.28 -24.90
CA SER A 465 17.86 16.30 -24.73
C SER A 465 18.09 15.90 -23.27
N ASP A 466 17.30 16.43 -22.34
CA ASP A 466 17.47 16.19 -20.91
C ASP A 466 17.25 14.70 -20.60
N PRO A 467 18.13 14.07 -19.82
CA PRO A 467 17.97 12.67 -19.48
C PRO A 467 16.78 12.48 -18.53
N ILE A 468 15.89 11.57 -18.90
CA ILE A 468 14.85 11.05 -18.00
C ILE A 468 15.42 9.82 -17.29
N THR A 469 15.27 9.76 -15.97
CA THR A 469 15.56 8.56 -15.19
C THR A 469 14.29 7.74 -15.07
N HIS A 470 14.35 6.49 -15.51
CA HIS A 470 13.24 5.53 -15.46
C HIS A 470 13.47 4.59 -14.28
N LEU A 471 12.47 4.46 -13.41
CA LEU A 471 12.30 3.37 -12.46
C LEU A 471 11.12 2.52 -12.90
N SER A 472 11.23 1.22 -12.70
CA SER A 472 10.10 0.31 -12.82
C SER A 472 10.12 -0.72 -11.71
N SER A 473 8.96 -1.02 -11.13
CA SER A 473 8.78 -2.15 -10.22
C SER A 473 8.87 -3.47 -10.98
N PRO A 474 9.13 -4.59 -10.30
CA PRO A 474 8.78 -5.89 -10.85
C PRO A 474 7.25 -6.01 -10.98
N MET A 475 6.79 -7.00 -11.74
CA MET A 475 5.39 -7.40 -11.73
C MET A 475 5.10 -8.19 -10.45
N ASP A 476 4.12 -7.76 -9.69
CA ASP A 476 3.74 -8.40 -8.42
C ASP A 476 2.83 -9.63 -8.61
N GLY A 477 2.36 -10.19 -7.48
CA GLY A 477 1.45 -11.33 -7.42
C GLY A 477 0.04 -11.03 -7.92
N GLU A 478 -0.33 -9.76 -8.05
CA GLU A 478 -1.60 -9.30 -8.62
C GLU A 478 -1.49 -8.99 -10.12
N GLY A 479 -0.26 -9.01 -10.67
CA GLY A 479 -0.01 -8.69 -12.07
C GLY A 479 0.08 -7.19 -12.33
N ALA A 480 0.35 -6.37 -11.31
CA ALA A 480 0.57 -4.94 -11.44
C ALA A 480 2.07 -4.61 -11.56
N MET A 481 2.38 -3.55 -12.31
CA MET A 481 3.73 -3.01 -12.45
C MET A 481 3.68 -1.49 -12.54
N ALA A 482 4.48 -0.80 -11.74
CA ALA A 482 4.57 0.65 -11.69
C ALA A 482 5.79 1.17 -12.46
N PHE A 483 5.64 2.32 -13.09
CA PHE A 483 6.70 3.07 -13.74
C PHE A 483 6.78 4.47 -13.15
N THR A 484 7.99 4.91 -12.82
CA THR A 484 8.23 6.24 -12.27
C THR A 484 9.34 6.93 -13.04
N PHE A 485 9.14 8.19 -13.38
CA PHE A 485 10.03 9.02 -14.15
C PHE A 485 10.48 10.20 -13.33
N LEU A 486 11.79 10.41 -13.29
CA LEU A 486 12.39 11.62 -12.77
C LEU A 486 13.04 12.37 -13.92
N ARG A 487 12.58 13.59 -14.18
CA ARG A 487 13.21 14.49 -15.13
C ARG A 487 13.69 15.73 -14.41
N GLN A 488 14.95 16.10 -14.65
CA GLN A 488 15.49 17.36 -14.17
C GLN A 488 15.52 18.36 -15.33
N GLN A 489 14.76 19.46 -15.21
CA GLN A 489 14.71 20.50 -16.24
C GLN A 489 15.67 21.65 -15.93
N THR A 490 15.79 22.03 -14.64
CA THR A 490 16.78 23.01 -14.18
C THR A 490 17.46 22.53 -12.89
N PRO A 491 18.49 23.22 -12.36
CA PRO A 491 19.04 22.89 -11.04
C PRO A 491 18.02 22.96 -9.90
N GLN A 492 16.93 23.72 -10.07
CA GLN A 492 15.90 23.98 -9.07
C GLN A 492 14.59 23.22 -9.36
N GLU A 493 14.25 23.01 -10.63
CA GLU A 493 13.02 22.34 -11.07
C GLU A 493 13.28 20.88 -11.48
N ALA A 494 12.53 19.98 -10.85
CA ALA A 494 12.45 18.58 -11.23
C ALA A 494 10.97 18.17 -11.39
N TYR A 495 10.75 17.08 -12.10
CA TYR A 495 9.43 16.52 -12.35
C TYR A 495 9.41 15.06 -11.96
N LEU A 496 8.36 14.69 -11.22
CA LEU A 496 8.06 13.31 -10.87
C LEU A 496 6.77 12.92 -11.56
N ALA A 497 6.81 11.82 -12.30
CA ALA A 497 5.65 11.30 -13.02
C ALA A 497 5.61 9.78 -12.90
N GLY A 498 4.45 9.18 -12.98
CA GLY A 498 4.35 7.73 -13.00
C GLY A 498 3.00 7.20 -13.44
N PHE A 499 2.97 5.97 -13.91
CA PHE A 499 1.73 5.25 -14.19
C PHE A 499 1.93 3.80 -13.81
N TYR A 500 0.83 3.07 -13.64
CA TYR A 500 0.91 1.62 -13.48
C TYR A 500 0.17 0.89 -14.59
N VAL A 501 0.50 -0.38 -14.74
CA VAL A 501 -0.17 -1.31 -15.64
C VAL A 501 -0.63 -2.52 -14.85
N LYS A 502 -1.72 -3.15 -15.28
CA LYS A 502 -2.25 -4.38 -14.67
C LYS A 502 -2.64 -5.39 -15.75
N GLN A 503 -2.31 -6.65 -15.52
CA GLN A 503 -2.44 -7.74 -16.50
C GLN A 503 -3.87 -8.04 -16.96
N ASP A 504 -4.87 -7.63 -16.19
CA ASP A 504 -6.30 -7.80 -16.45
C ASP A 504 -6.97 -6.54 -17.04
N SER A 505 -6.48 -5.34 -16.73
CA SER A 505 -7.15 -4.07 -17.08
C SER A 505 -6.38 -3.15 -18.03
N GLY A 506 -5.09 -3.40 -18.28
CA GLY A 506 -4.28 -2.56 -19.16
C GLY A 506 -3.51 -1.46 -18.41
N ILE A 507 -3.50 -0.24 -18.95
CA ILE A 507 -2.95 0.93 -18.27
C ILE A 507 -3.96 1.47 -17.26
N GLY A 508 -3.55 1.57 -16.00
CA GLY A 508 -4.33 2.17 -14.92
C GLY A 508 -3.96 3.64 -14.69
N ASP A 509 -4.24 4.14 -13.50
CA ASP A 509 -4.05 5.55 -13.15
C ASP A 509 -2.60 6.04 -13.28
N SER A 510 -2.53 7.36 -13.45
CA SER A 510 -1.33 8.12 -13.71
C SER A 510 -1.20 9.22 -12.68
N LEU A 511 0.03 9.45 -12.23
CA LEU A 511 0.41 10.38 -11.20
C LEU A 511 1.39 11.39 -11.78
N TYR A 512 1.20 12.67 -11.46
CA TYR A 512 2.12 13.73 -11.81
C TYR A 512 2.29 14.70 -10.64
N PHE A 513 3.54 15.06 -10.37
CA PHE A 513 3.90 16.03 -9.34
C PHE A 513 5.00 16.97 -9.83
N GLU A 514 4.81 18.26 -9.56
CA GLU A 514 5.77 19.35 -9.80
C GLU A 514 6.04 20.07 -8.47
N THR A 515 7.31 20.37 -8.16
CA THR A 515 7.68 21.23 -7.01
C THR A 515 8.96 22.00 -7.29
N ASP A 516 9.11 23.13 -6.60
CA ASP A 516 10.27 24.03 -6.64
C ASP A 516 11.51 23.46 -5.90
N SER A 517 11.36 22.33 -5.19
CA SER A 517 12.45 21.68 -4.45
C SER A 517 12.89 20.37 -5.11
N ARG A 518 14.05 20.41 -5.78
CA ARG A 518 14.74 19.22 -6.29
C ARG A 518 14.95 18.16 -5.21
N GLN A 519 15.34 18.55 -4.00
CA GLN A 519 15.65 17.61 -2.92
C GLN A 519 14.40 16.80 -2.54
N THR A 520 13.25 17.45 -2.47
CA THR A 520 11.97 16.82 -2.15
C THR A 520 11.58 15.80 -3.22
N ILE A 521 11.75 16.12 -4.51
CA ILE A 521 11.46 15.16 -5.59
C ILE A 521 12.42 13.98 -5.61
N GLU A 522 13.73 14.23 -5.40
CA GLU A 522 14.71 13.15 -5.38
C GLU A 522 14.50 12.21 -4.20
N GLN A 523 14.08 12.74 -3.04
CA GLN A 523 13.67 11.97 -1.88
C GLN A 523 12.44 11.10 -2.19
N ARG A 524 11.33 11.69 -2.65
CA ARG A 524 10.11 10.94 -3.03
C ARG A 524 10.38 9.88 -4.08
N PHE A 525 11.21 10.19 -5.07
CA PHE A 525 11.61 9.23 -6.11
C PHE A 525 12.39 8.03 -5.53
N GLY A 526 13.20 8.26 -4.49
CA GLY A 526 13.88 7.22 -3.73
C GLY A 526 12.91 6.36 -2.93
N GLU A 527 12.03 6.98 -2.15
CA GLU A 527 11.02 6.32 -1.30
C GLU A 527 10.05 5.44 -2.12
N ILE A 528 9.50 5.98 -3.21
CA ILE A 528 8.67 5.20 -4.16
C ILE A 528 9.48 4.02 -4.70
N GLY A 529 10.76 4.24 -5.01
CA GLY A 529 11.66 3.23 -5.49
C GLY A 529 11.85 2.08 -4.49
N GLU A 530 12.10 2.41 -3.23
CA GLU A 530 12.30 1.44 -2.16
C GLU A 530 11.03 0.67 -1.82
N ARG A 531 9.91 1.39 -1.62
CA ARG A 531 8.61 0.80 -1.28
C ARG A 531 8.11 -0.19 -2.33
N LEU A 532 8.27 0.14 -3.61
CA LEU A 532 7.82 -0.71 -4.71
C LEU A 532 8.88 -1.72 -5.18
N GLY A 533 10.05 -1.76 -4.54
CA GLY A 533 11.18 -2.58 -4.99
C GLY A 533 11.63 -2.26 -6.42
N SER A 534 11.47 -1.01 -6.86
CA SER A 534 11.73 -0.57 -8.22
C SER A 534 13.21 -0.41 -8.53
N VAL A 535 13.57 -0.67 -9.79
CA VAL A 535 14.96 -0.54 -10.26
C VAL A 535 15.05 0.38 -11.47
N LYS A 536 16.26 0.92 -11.69
CA LYS A 536 16.53 1.72 -12.88
C LYS A 536 16.51 0.83 -14.12
N THR A 537 15.58 1.10 -15.03
CA THR A 537 15.45 0.42 -16.33
C THR A 537 15.76 1.38 -17.47
N ASP A 538 15.89 0.85 -18.69
CA ASP A 538 16.03 1.66 -19.89
C ASP A 538 14.66 2.09 -20.46
N SER A 539 14.66 3.16 -21.26
CA SER A 539 13.42 3.72 -21.84
C SER A 539 12.76 2.81 -22.88
N SER A 540 13.47 1.83 -23.43
CA SER A 540 12.89 0.88 -24.38
C SER A 540 11.97 -0.11 -23.68
N PHE A 541 12.28 -0.49 -22.44
CA PHE A 541 11.41 -1.32 -21.60
C PHE A 541 10.08 -0.64 -21.30
N THR A 542 10.11 0.62 -20.83
CA THR A 542 8.88 1.41 -20.61
C THR A 542 8.02 1.46 -21.87
N ARG A 543 8.62 1.74 -23.04
CA ARG A 543 7.88 1.82 -24.31
C ARG A 543 7.29 0.47 -24.72
N MET A 544 8.04 -0.62 -24.49
CA MET A 544 7.58 -1.99 -24.77
C MET A 544 6.36 -2.33 -23.92
N VAL A 545 6.45 -2.10 -22.61
CA VAL A 545 5.36 -2.38 -21.66
C VAL A 545 4.16 -1.49 -21.96
N ALA A 546 4.34 -0.17 -22.05
CA ALA A 546 3.24 0.73 -22.37
C ALA A 546 2.56 0.38 -23.70
N GLY A 547 3.32 -0.01 -24.73
CA GLY A 547 2.76 -0.44 -26.01
C GLY A 547 1.89 -1.71 -25.88
N HIS A 548 2.35 -2.70 -25.12
CA HIS A 548 1.59 -3.93 -24.87
C HIS A 548 0.31 -3.63 -24.09
N PHE A 549 0.40 -2.89 -22.99
CA PHE A 549 -0.74 -2.62 -22.11
C PHE A 549 -1.74 -1.61 -22.71
N LEU A 550 -1.31 -0.72 -23.61
CA LEU A 550 -2.22 0.07 -24.44
C LEU A 550 -3.07 -0.81 -25.36
N ASP A 551 -2.49 -1.86 -25.95
CA ASP A 551 -3.25 -2.82 -26.77
C ASP A 551 -4.23 -3.63 -25.92
N LEU A 552 -3.83 -3.99 -24.69
CA LEU A 552 -4.69 -4.68 -23.73
C LEU A 552 -5.89 -3.81 -23.30
N SER A 553 -5.63 -2.56 -22.89
CA SER A 553 -6.66 -1.55 -22.60
C SER A 553 -7.72 -1.46 -23.70
N LEU A 554 -7.28 -1.39 -24.96
CA LEU A 554 -8.17 -1.30 -26.12
C LEU A 554 -9.00 -2.56 -26.38
N LYS A 555 -8.49 -3.75 -26.05
CA LYS A 555 -9.25 -4.99 -26.15
C LYS A 555 -10.39 -5.03 -25.12
N GLY A 556 -10.20 -4.35 -23.99
CA GLY A 556 -11.21 -4.17 -22.93
C GLY A 556 -12.18 -3.01 -23.15
N ASP A 557 -12.12 -2.32 -24.30
CA ASP A 557 -12.91 -1.09 -24.56
C ASP A 557 -12.69 0.03 -23.52
N ASN A 558 -11.52 0.00 -22.86
CA ASN A 558 -11.14 0.91 -21.78
C ASN A 558 -9.89 1.71 -22.21
N PRO A 559 -10.04 2.92 -22.76
CA PRO A 559 -8.90 3.78 -23.08
C PRO A 559 -8.03 4.06 -21.84
N PRO A 560 -6.73 4.38 -22.02
CA PRO A 560 -5.89 4.81 -20.91
C PRO A 560 -6.39 6.16 -20.35
N PRO A 561 -6.15 6.46 -19.06
CA PRO A 561 -6.56 7.72 -18.46
C PRO A 561 -5.85 8.92 -19.10
N TYR A 562 -6.47 10.09 -19.03
CA TYR A 562 -5.92 11.31 -19.63
C TYR A 562 -4.59 11.73 -19.00
N GLY A 563 -4.31 11.39 -17.75
CA GLY A 563 -3.03 11.71 -17.12
C GLY A 563 -1.85 10.94 -17.73
N LEU A 564 -2.07 9.84 -18.49
CA LEU A 564 -1.01 9.28 -19.33
C LEU A 564 -0.55 10.29 -20.40
N LEU A 565 -1.48 11.05 -20.98
CA LEU A 565 -1.15 12.11 -21.93
C LEU A 565 -0.40 13.25 -21.24
N GLU A 566 -0.80 13.62 -20.03
CA GLU A 566 -0.11 14.61 -19.21
C GLU A 566 1.36 14.24 -19.01
N ILE A 567 1.62 13.00 -18.57
CA ILE A 567 2.97 12.48 -18.37
C ILE A 567 3.79 12.61 -19.65
N LEU A 568 3.25 12.19 -20.80
CA LEU A 568 3.96 12.29 -22.08
C LEU A 568 4.23 13.74 -22.48
N GLU A 569 3.30 14.66 -22.23
CA GLU A 569 3.48 16.08 -22.55
C GLU A 569 4.53 16.75 -21.65
N LYS A 570 4.44 16.56 -20.33
CA LYS A 570 5.37 17.15 -19.35
C LYS A 570 6.79 16.56 -19.49
N LEU A 571 6.89 15.27 -19.79
CA LEU A 571 8.17 14.62 -20.11
C LEU A 571 8.65 14.87 -21.55
N GLN A 572 7.86 15.53 -22.41
CA GLN A 572 8.17 15.79 -23.81
C GLN A 572 8.48 14.50 -24.61
N LEU A 573 7.70 13.45 -24.37
CA LEU A 573 7.80 12.16 -25.03
C LEU A 573 6.78 12.03 -26.17
N ASP A 574 7.22 11.43 -27.29
CA ASP A 574 6.31 11.06 -28.37
C ASP A 574 5.23 10.07 -27.89
N ALA A 575 4.06 10.15 -28.53
CA ALA A 575 2.93 9.27 -28.22
C ALA A 575 3.29 7.79 -28.35
N TRP A 576 3.19 7.04 -27.25
CA TRP A 576 3.26 5.58 -27.27
C TRP A 576 2.08 5.01 -28.05
N GLN A 577 2.32 3.93 -28.78
CA GLN A 577 1.34 3.33 -29.69
C GLN A 577 1.02 1.91 -29.22
N PRO A 578 -0.24 1.46 -29.32
CA PRO A 578 -0.59 0.07 -29.07
C PRO A 578 0.26 -0.84 -29.95
N ALA A 579 1.00 -1.72 -29.30
CA ALA A 579 1.98 -2.60 -29.91
C ALA A 579 2.07 -3.88 -29.06
N PRO A 580 1.20 -4.87 -29.30
CA PRO A 580 1.26 -6.12 -28.55
C PRO A 580 2.60 -6.81 -28.80
N ILE A 581 3.18 -7.33 -27.72
CA ILE A 581 4.41 -8.12 -27.78
C ILE A 581 4.09 -9.62 -27.71
N ASP A 582 4.89 -10.41 -28.41
CA ASP A 582 4.87 -11.87 -28.28
C ASP A 582 5.79 -12.28 -27.13
N LEU A 583 5.25 -12.27 -25.91
CA LEU A 583 6.00 -12.64 -24.70
C LEU A 583 6.63 -14.02 -24.81
N GLN A 584 5.93 -14.99 -25.40
CA GLN A 584 6.46 -16.34 -25.53
C GLN A 584 7.72 -16.37 -26.40
N ASN A 585 7.74 -15.59 -27.49
CA ASN A 585 8.91 -15.44 -28.35
C ASN A 585 10.05 -14.67 -27.67
N GLU A 586 9.76 -13.58 -26.96
CA GLU A 586 10.80 -12.82 -26.23
C GLU A 586 11.51 -13.69 -25.18
N ILE A 587 10.74 -14.48 -24.43
CA ILE A 587 11.27 -15.42 -23.44
C ILE A 587 12.03 -16.56 -24.12
N TYR A 588 11.54 -17.07 -25.25
CA TYR A 588 12.28 -18.06 -26.04
C TYR A 588 13.67 -17.53 -26.44
N CYS A 589 13.75 -16.30 -26.95
CA CYS A 589 15.01 -15.66 -27.30
C CYS A 589 15.94 -15.46 -26.10
N LEU A 590 15.40 -15.23 -24.89
CA LEU A 590 16.19 -15.06 -23.68
C LEU A 590 16.82 -16.37 -23.19
N CYS A 591 16.13 -17.50 -23.36
CA CYS A 591 16.61 -18.83 -22.98
C CYS A 591 17.50 -19.48 -24.05
N HIS A 592 17.24 -19.21 -25.33
CA HIS A 592 17.87 -19.89 -26.45
C HIS A 592 19.27 -19.34 -26.77
N VAL A 593 20.25 -20.25 -26.93
CA VAL A 593 21.58 -19.92 -27.45
C VAL A 593 21.71 -20.52 -28.85
N GLU A 594 21.94 -19.67 -29.86
CA GLU A 594 22.06 -20.12 -31.25
C GLU A 594 23.17 -21.19 -31.40
N GLY A 595 22.80 -22.33 -31.99
CA GLY A 595 23.74 -23.39 -32.40
C GLY A 595 23.95 -24.53 -31.40
N ASP A 596 23.27 -24.53 -30.24
CA ASP A 596 23.33 -25.62 -29.25
C ASP A 596 21.99 -25.85 -28.52
N GLU A 597 20.98 -26.32 -29.27
CA GLU A 597 19.61 -26.57 -28.77
C GLU A 597 19.57 -27.56 -27.59
N GLU A 598 20.35 -28.64 -27.65
CA GLU A 598 20.36 -29.67 -26.62
C GLU A 598 20.91 -29.13 -25.29
N ALA A 599 21.98 -28.32 -25.33
CA ALA A 599 22.51 -27.67 -24.13
C ALA A 599 21.56 -26.61 -23.57
N SER A 600 20.89 -25.82 -24.43
CA SER A 600 19.86 -24.86 -23.98
C SER A 600 18.74 -25.56 -23.22
N LEU A 601 18.16 -26.62 -23.79
CA LEU A 601 17.09 -27.40 -23.14
C LEU A 601 17.56 -28.02 -21.82
N ALA A 602 18.79 -28.54 -21.76
CA ALA A 602 19.34 -29.10 -20.53
C ALA A 602 19.53 -28.05 -19.43
N ARG A 603 19.97 -26.84 -19.79
CA ARG A 603 20.12 -25.72 -18.85
C ARG A 603 18.79 -25.18 -18.35
N GLU A 604 17.80 -25.07 -19.24
CA GLU A 604 16.43 -24.67 -18.88
C GLU A 604 15.81 -25.68 -17.91
N ALA A 605 15.89 -26.97 -18.23
CA ALA A 605 15.39 -28.03 -17.36
C ALA A 605 16.07 -28.01 -15.97
N GLU A 606 17.37 -27.73 -15.91
CA GLU A 606 18.07 -27.58 -14.64
C GLU A 606 17.62 -26.33 -13.86
N ALA A 607 17.44 -25.19 -14.53
CA ALA A 607 16.95 -23.97 -13.89
C ALA A 607 15.54 -24.16 -13.30
N VAL A 608 14.66 -24.88 -14.01
CA VAL A 608 13.34 -25.27 -13.53
C VAL A 608 13.44 -26.23 -12.35
N ARG A 609 14.31 -27.25 -12.39
CA ARG A 609 14.50 -28.17 -11.26
C ARG A 609 14.96 -27.48 -9.97
N GLN A 610 15.78 -26.43 -10.09
CA GLN A 610 16.29 -25.68 -8.94
C GLN A 610 15.34 -24.55 -8.48
N SER A 611 14.18 -24.38 -9.13
CA SER A 611 13.33 -23.19 -8.97
C SER A 611 12.75 -22.96 -7.58
N GLY A 612 12.59 -23.99 -6.76
CA GLY A 612 12.09 -23.82 -5.39
C GLY A 612 13.07 -23.03 -4.53
N GLU A 613 14.35 -23.43 -4.51
CA GLU A 613 15.36 -22.88 -3.61
C GLU A 613 15.77 -21.43 -3.93
N TRP A 614 15.73 -21.04 -5.20
CA TRP A 614 16.18 -19.70 -5.61
C TRP A 614 15.04 -18.69 -5.72
N LEU A 615 13.79 -19.13 -5.90
CA LEU A 615 12.66 -18.20 -5.97
C LEU A 615 12.42 -17.52 -4.62
N GLU A 616 12.59 -18.25 -3.50
CA GLU A 616 12.60 -17.70 -2.13
C GLU A 616 13.62 -16.58 -1.92
N GLN A 617 14.60 -16.42 -2.81
CA GLN A 617 15.61 -15.35 -2.76
C GLN A 617 15.21 -14.11 -3.58
N VAL A 618 14.02 -14.12 -4.19
CA VAL A 618 13.41 -12.98 -4.87
C VAL A 618 12.43 -12.34 -3.87
N PRO A 619 12.78 -11.21 -3.22
CA PRO A 619 11.97 -10.64 -2.14
C PRO A 619 10.50 -10.42 -2.51
N GLN A 620 10.23 -10.14 -3.78
CA GLN A 620 8.88 -9.86 -4.25
C GLN A 620 7.99 -11.11 -4.37
N SER A 621 8.55 -12.33 -4.35
CA SER A 621 7.74 -13.56 -4.44
C SER A 621 6.99 -13.90 -3.17
N GLU A 622 7.31 -13.26 -2.04
CA GLU A 622 6.61 -13.42 -0.75
C GLU A 622 5.13 -13.00 -0.84
N HIS A 623 4.78 -12.16 -1.82
CA HIS A 623 3.42 -11.68 -2.06
C HIS A 623 2.74 -12.38 -3.25
N TRP A 624 3.30 -13.50 -3.74
CA TRP A 624 2.77 -14.23 -4.90
C TRP A 624 1.90 -15.39 -4.47
N TYR A 625 0.87 -15.10 -3.68
CA TYR A 625 -0.15 -16.06 -3.25
C TYR A 625 -1.54 -15.67 -3.77
N LEU A 626 -2.48 -16.61 -3.68
CA LEU A 626 -3.89 -16.35 -3.99
C LEU A 626 -4.68 -16.25 -2.67
N ASP A 627 -5.52 -15.24 -2.56
CA ASP A 627 -6.31 -14.91 -1.37
C ASP A 627 -7.77 -14.57 -1.72
N ASP A 628 -8.22 -15.01 -2.90
CA ASP A 628 -9.62 -14.97 -3.29
C ASP A 628 -10.49 -15.74 -2.29
N ALA A 629 -11.71 -15.26 -2.03
CA ALA A 629 -12.63 -15.90 -1.09
C ALA A 629 -12.87 -17.38 -1.40
N GLU A 630 -12.99 -17.77 -2.68
CA GLU A 630 -13.13 -19.18 -3.07
C GLU A 630 -11.92 -20.03 -2.67
N VAL A 631 -10.71 -19.45 -2.72
CA VAL A 631 -9.46 -20.13 -2.34
C VAL A 631 -9.48 -20.39 -0.84
N ILE A 632 -9.75 -19.35 -0.04
CA ILE A 632 -9.80 -19.41 1.42
C ILE A 632 -10.87 -20.42 1.87
N ASP A 633 -12.11 -20.31 1.36
CA ASP A 633 -13.21 -21.23 1.69
C ASP A 633 -12.90 -22.69 1.35
N THR A 634 -12.26 -22.91 0.21
CA THR A 634 -11.90 -24.25 -0.24
C THR A 634 -10.82 -24.86 0.65
N ILE A 635 -9.83 -24.06 1.04
CA ILE A 635 -8.69 -24.51 1.85
C ILE A 635 -9.14 -24.73 3.30
N SER A 636 -9.88 -23.79 3.89
CA SER A 636 -10.43 -23.89 5.25
C SER A 636 -11.36 -25.09 5.43
N SER A 637 -12.13 -25.43 4.39
CA SER A 637 -13.00 -26.63 4.37
C SER A 637 -12.25 -27.94 4.17
N SER A 638 -10.97 -27.89 3.78
CA SER A 638 -10.17 -29.06 3.46
C SER A 638 -9.62 -29.75 4.71
N ARG A 639 -9.50 -31.09 4.64
CA ARG A 639 -8.93 -31.93 5.72
C ARG A 639 -7.57 -32.49 5.37
N LEU A 640 -6.94 -31.99 4.31
CA LEU A 640 -5.63 -32.44 3.88
C LEU A 640 -4.58 -32.00 4.90
N GLN A 641 -3.72 -32.93 5.31
CA GLN A 641 -2.61 -32.68 6.25
C GLN A 641 -1.23 -32.85 5.59
N ASN A 642 -1.19 -33.38 4.37
CA ASN A 642 0.06 -33.64 3.67
C ASN A 642 0.34 -32.47 2.73
N THR A 643 1.48 -31.81 2.93
CA THR A 643 1.92 -30.62 2.19
C THR A 643 1.95 -30.83 0.68
N ASP A 644 2.49 -31.96 0.20
CA ASP A 644 2.52 -32.24 -1.24
C ASP A 644 1.10 -32.34 -1.84
N LYS A 645 0.15 -32.93 -1.11
CA LYS A 645 -1.25 -33.02 -1.55
C LYS A 645 -1.98 -31.68 -1.47
N GLN A 646 -1.65 -30.86 -0.46
CA GLN A 646 -2.18 -29.50 -0.32
C GLN A 646 -1.75 -28.64 -1.52
N ALA A 647 -0.44 -28.58 -1.78
CA ALA A 647 0.12 -27.86 -2.92
C ALA A 647 -0.43 -28.39 -4.26
N ALA A 648 -0.54 -29.71 -4.44
CA ALA A 648 -1.10 -30.29 -5.66
C ALA A 648 -2.58 -29.89 -5.88
N MET A 649 -3.39 -29.86 -4.82
CA MET A 649 -4.79 -29.42 -4.88
C MET A 649 -4.89 -27.95 -5.28
N VAL A 650 -4.10 -27.08 -4.64
CA VAL A 650 -4.08 -25.64 -4.93
C VAL A 650 -3.63 -25.40 -6.37
N LEU A 651 -2.60 -26.11 -6.83
CA LEU A 651 -2.14 -26.02 -8.22
C LEU A 651 -3.21 -26.44 -9.21
N GLU A 652 -3.81 -27.62 -9.02
CA GLU A 652 -4.82 -28.17 -9.93
C GLU A 652 -6.07 -27.29 -10.00
N ARG A 653 -6.52 -26.77 -8.86
CA ARG A 653 -7.80 -26.05 -8.77
C ARG A 653 -7.70 -24.56 -9.07
N PHE A 654 -6.60 -23.89 -8.71
CA PHE A 654 -6.52 -22.43 -8.74
C PHE A 654 -5.43 -21.90 -9.68
N PHE A 655 -4.24 -22.50 -9.70
CA PHE A 655 -3.16 -22.02 -10.57
C PHE A 655 -3.26 -22.53 -12.01
N GLU A 656 -3.54 -23.82 -12.24
CA GLU A 656 -3.63 -24.41 -13.58
C GLU A 656 -4.70 -23.72 -14.48
N PRO A 657 -5.90 -23.36 -13.98
CA PRO A 657 -6.85 -22.57 -14.77
C PRO A 657 -6.30 -21.21 -15.23
N GLN A 658 -5.35 -20.65 -14.48
CA GLN A 658 -4.72 -19.36 -14.74
C GLN A 658 -3.26 -19.53 -15.21
N ARG A 659 -2.91 -20.68 -15.82
CA ARG A 659 -1.54 -21.02 -16.24
C ARG A 659 -0.87 -19.93 -17.08
N LEU A 660 -1.58 -19.39 -18.07
CA LEU A 660 -1.02 -18.39 -18.97
C LEU A 660 -0.72 -17.08 -18.23
N MET A 661 -1.60 -16.69 -17.31
CA MET A 661 -1.41 -15.49 -16.48
C MET A 661 -0.10 -15.59 -15.69
N TRP A 662 0.11 -16.71 -14.99
CA TRP A 662 1.35 -16.95 -14.26
C TRP A 662 2.58 -17.02 -15.17
N ALA A 663 2.48 -17.66 -16.33
CA ALA A 663 3.58 -17.68 -17.31
C ALA A 663 4.02 -16.27 -17.72
N GLU A 664 3.06 -15.38 -17.95
CA GLU A 664 3.29 -13.98 -18.29
C GLU A 664 3.90 -13.18 -17.13
N ARG A 665 3.50 -13.40 -15.87
CA ARG A 665 4.11 -12.74 -14.70
C ARG A 665 5.60 -13.09 -14.57
N PHE A 666 5.95 -14.37 -14.73
CA PHE A 666 7.36 -14.79 -14.78
C PHE A 666 8.09 -14.19 -15.99
N ALA A 667 7.42 -14.10 -17.15
CA ALA A 667 8.00 -13.52 -18.35
C ALA A 667 8.31 -12.02 -18.19
N TRP A 668 7.37 -11.24 -17.67
CA TRP A 668 7.57 -9.81 -17.43
C TRP A 668 8.70 -9.55 -16.44
N ASN A 669 8.79 -10.34 -15.38
CA ASN A 669 9.89 -10.22 -14.42
C ASN A 669 11.25 -10.64 -15.01
N ALA A 670 11.27 -11.62 -15.93
CA ALA A 670 12.48 -11.95 -16.67
C ALA A 670 12.96 -10.78 -17.56
N LEU A 671 12.04 -10.15 -18.30
CA LEU A 671 12.33 -8.97 -19.12
C LEU A 671 12.73 -7.76 -18.26
N TRP A 672 12.10 -7.57 -17.11
CA TRP A 672 12.47 -6.53 -16.15
C TRP A 672 13.92 -6.65 -15.69
N PHE A 673 14.36 -7.87 -15.33
CA PHE A 673 15.77 -8.11 -15.02
C PHE A 673 16.70 -7.93 -16.23
N GLN A 674 16.26 -8.26 -17.44
CA GLN A 674 17.02 -8.05 -18.69
C GLN A 674 17.23 -6.56 -19.01
N HIS A 675 16.24 -5.73 -18.71
CA HIS A 675 16.26 -4.29 -18.98
C HIS A 675 16.79 -3.45 -17.80
N HIS A 676 17.26 -4.11 -16.74
CA HIS A 676 17.93 -3.43 -15.64
C HIS A 676 19.18 -2.68 -16.15
N LYS A 677 19.27 -1.37 -15.90
CA LYS A 677 20.33 -0.47 -16.40
C LYS A 677 21.75 -0.91 -16.01
N ASN A 678 21.92 -1.35 -14.75
CA ASN A 678 23.16 -1.94 -14.24
C ASN A 678 23.13 -3.48 -14.33
N GLN A 679 23.46 -4.03 -15.50
CA GLN A 679 23.55 -5.47 -15.72
C GLN A 679 24.70 -6.11 -14.94
N THR A 680 24.40 -7.20 -14.24
CA THR A 680 25.36 -8.05 -13.55
C THR A 680 25.12 -9.51 -13.91
N GLU A 681 26.12 -10.36 -13.76
CA GLU A 681 25.97 -11.80 -14.04
C GLU A 681 24.82 -12.41 -13.22
N ARG A 682 24.67 -12.01 -11.94
CA ARG A 682 23.55 -12.44 -11.09
C ARG A 682 22.19 -12.08 -11.68
N LYS A 683 22.01 -10.86 -12.22
CA LYS A 683 20.74 -10.41 -12.82
C LYS A 683 20.44 -11.13 -14.12
N GLN A 684 21.45 -11.35 -14.96
CA GLN A 684 21.31 -12.15 -16.18
C GLN A 684 20.91 -13.60 -15.86
N GLN A 685 21.50 -14.17 -14.82
CA GLN A 685 21.12 -15.50 -14.33
C GLN A 685 19.68 -15.52 -13.81
N LEU A 686 19.24 -14.51 -13.05
CA LEU A 686 17.85 -14.40 -12.58
C LEU A 686 16.87 -14.23 -13.75
N ALA A 687 17.17 -13.38 -14.73
CA ALA A 687 16.38 -13.24 -15.95
C ALA A 687 16.21 -14.58 -16.67
N PHE A 688 17.32 -15.31 -16.90
CA PHE A 688 17.29 -16.64 -17.52
C PHE A 688 16.47 -17.65 -16.71
N LYS A 689 16.61 -17.64 -15.39
CA LYS A 689 15.90 -18.55 -14.48
C LYS A 689 14.39 -18.31 -14.49
N LEU A 690 13.94 -17.06 -14.38
CA LEU A 690 12.52 -16.67 -14.49
C LEU A 690 11.97 -17.00 -15.87
N ALA A 691 12.73 -16.71 -16.93
CA ALA A 691 12.36 -17.07 -18.31
C ALA A 691 12.21 -18.59 -18.49
N SER A 692 13.04 -19.40 -17.83
CA SER A 692 12.95 -20.86 -17.87
C SER A 692 11.66 -21.37 -17.21
N ILE A 693 11.23 -20.75 -16.09
CA ILE A 693 9.92 -21.05 -15.48
C ILE A 693 8.79 -20.66 -16.43
N ALA A 694 8.81 -19.44 -16.97
CA ALA A 694 7.81 -18.98 -17.95
C ALA A 694 7.73 -19.95 -19.16
N ARG A 695 8.87 -20.42 -19.66
CA ARG A 695 8.95 -21.40 -20.77
C ARG A 695 8.31 -22.74 -20.44
N ALA A 696 8.49 -23.23 -19.22
CA ALA A 696 7.85 -24.44 -18.72
C ALA A 696 6.33 -24.27 -18.61
N LEU A 697 5.88 -23.11 -18.12
CA LEU A 697 4.45 -22.77 -17.97
C LEU A 697 3.74 -22.55 -19.32
N TYR A 698 4.41 -21.94 -20.31
CA TYR A 698 3.90 -21.84 -21.67
C TYR A 698 3.86 -23.20 -22.41
N GLY A 699 4.59 -24.20 -21.91
CA GLY A 699 4.57 -25.56 -22.44
C GLY A 699 3.52 -26.43 -21.76
N ASP A 700 3.61 -27.74 -22.00
CA ASP A 700 2.70 -28.75 -21.44
C ASP A 700 3.22 -29.36 -20.12
N GLN A 701 4.29 -28.81 -19.53
CA GLN A 701 4.82 -29.34 -18.27
C GLN A 701 3.77 -29.15 -17.17
N PRO A 702 3.41 -30.19 -16.39
CA PRO A 702 2.49 -30.04 -15.27
C PRO A 702 3.06 -29.09 -14.21
N MET A 703 2.26 -28.16 -13.66
CA MET A 703 2.76 -27.21 -12.66
C MET A 703 3.31 -27.88 -11.41
N VAL A 704 2.76 -29.04 -11.04
CA VAL A 704 3.24 -29.83 -9.90
C VAL A 704 4.70 -30.31 -10.07
N GLU A 705 5.20 -30.38 -11.31
CA GLU A 705 6.60 -30.72 -11.61
C GLU A 705 7.52 -29.49 -11.62
N ILE A 706 6.99 -28.28 -11.39
CA ILE A 706 7.75 -27.03 -11.31
C ILE A 706 7.87 -26.64 -9.83
N PRO A 707 9.03 -26.82 -9.19
CA PRO A 707 9.23 -26.55 -7.76
C PRO A 707 8.82 -25.14 -7.32
N ALA A 708 9.11 -24.10 -8.11
CA ALA A 708 8.63 -22.74 -7.83
C ALA A 708 7.11 -22.67 -7.67
N MET A 709 6.34 -23.28 -8.57
CA MET A 709 4.87 -23.28 -8.48
C MET A 709 4.38 -24.04 -7.25
N ARG A 710 5.04 -25.14 -6.88
CA ARG A 710 4.72 -25.85 -5.62
C ARG A 710 4.97 -24.97 -4.40
N ASN A 711 6.04 -24.20 -4.37
CA ASN A 711 6.31 -23.27 -3.27
C ASN A 711 5.23 -22.17 -3.18
N LEU A 712 4.84 -21.56 -4.32
CA LEU A 712 3.75 -20.57 -4.35
C LEU A 712 2.40 -21.17 -3.90
N ALA A 713 2.13 -22.43 -4.27
CA ALA A 713 0.92 -23.13 -3.84
C ALA A 713 0.94 -23.47 -2.34
N SER A 714 2.10 -23.79 -1.77
CA SER A 714 2.26 -23.96 -0.32
C SER A 714 2.08 -22.63 0.42
N LEU A 715 2.66 -21.54 -0.08
CA LEU A 715 2.48 -20.19 0.46
C LEU A 715 1.00 -19.77 0.42
N THR A 716 0.33 -20.00 -0.70
CA THR A 716 -1.13 -19.80 -0.84
C THR A 716 -1.92 -20.57 0.21
N TRP A 717 -1.53 -21.82 0.48
CA TRP A 717 -2.16 -22.62 1.53
C TRP A 717 -1.94 -22.03 2.93
N GLU A 718 -0.71 -21.65 3.25
CA GLU A 718 -0.33 -21.05 4.53
C GLU A 718 -1.12 -19.77 4.77
N MET A 719 -1.09 -18.82 3.84
CA MET A 719 -1.82 -17.55 3.95
C MET A 719 -3.32 -17.76 4.08
N ALA A 720 -3.92 -18.65 3.27
CA ALA A 720 -5.34 -18.95 3.35
C ALA A 720 -5.76 -19.56 4.70
N CYS A 721 -4.84 -20.22 5.43
CA CYS A 721 -5.11 -20.72 6.78
C CYS A 721 -4.94 -19.64 7.87
N GLU A 722 -4.25 -18.53 7.58
CA GLU A 722 -4.17 -17.37 8.47
C GLU A 722 -5.43 -16.49 8.35
N TYR A 723 -6.02 -16.40 7.16
CA TYR A 723 -7.27 -15.68 6.90
C TYR A 723 -8.55 -16.40 7.36
N ALA A 724 -8.50 -17.71 7.60
CA ALA A 724 -9.64 -18.55 7.97
C ALA A 724 -9.72 -18.81 9.48
#